data_AF-A0A7X7HZD8-F1
#
_entry.id   AF-A0A7X7HZD8-F1
#
_cell.length_a   1.000
_cell.length_b   1.000
_cell.length_c   1.000
_cell.angle_alpha   90.00
_cell.angle_beta   90.00
_cell.angle_gamma   90.00
#
_symmetry.space_group_name_H-M   'P 1'
#
loop_
_entity.id
_entity.type
_entity.pdbx_description
1 polymer ?
#
loop_
_entity_poly.entity_id
_entity_poly.type
_entity_poly.pdbx_seq_one_letter_code
_entity_poly.pdbx_strand_id
1 'polypeptide(L)'
;MTQPEEQPSLEDMHNVLRGMQVRMRNCALRNCDHIDFRTLVALQDLNLFKEHIEPIGANVDLEVLRDPNHPRRIGLPPGPLLTYLTQDKEPIRMVIEVHVLLLSELPDIRKAAFTYLDRQISDKSFAVTPKTLEVLDNTRTGVMSETPHIWRVAAIALCDAFNDDVLAALHMVQQCLKCEPVVQDILDKYVPRVLHPVVPSLDSIALEVKNPELEHPRLLEVMASVIRDAESLKDACSRYYAKLGYLPLAPPYSMSEVVSRWIAGHTTADVWAEVWQWEQGASGPIPRYHACSVFILHPELIPDGRLPELWQVVLGVLNESGRKCAEGMAHEPYALRRDLARHFVYRLEAQLPDNDGASIACFAWWFTERLASVFPNNPESAQFYRKNWVKPAAEQSAHIWLAASPHIGRSFLRYVTAAVSSPWATALLALMGNTMERLAPQEQSVETQALFNESLLYCLIGSLPFSDESPADPTYAQECALSKTARKWAALQPEDKRTALEQLVAINRTLCSVEGLCDALRSLTDRLLDDQIAVILALKAKAYTDPSLASGMWEVLSDAEWRQRVLGSVDDRVLGLIIEVIAIIQADNRGKWFSLLPHYIAELCEKTEDDNRRRQLFLYVIHTSLASNTVSAVLRLLRGGQNAKYIPLAKDYRERVEAMREKYPKWVEGKFRGFWGSLGLV
;
A
#
# COMPACT_ATOMS: atom_id res chain seq x y z
N MET A 1 21.90 7.65 45.27
CA MET A 1 22.66 6.41 45.46
C MET A 1 21.69 5.25 45.32
N THR A 2 21.53 4.76 44.10
CA THR A 2 20.73 3.56 43.81
C THR A 2 21.53 2.33 44.20
N GLN A 3 20.95 1.45 45.01
CA GLN A 3 21.56 0.16 45.34
C GLN A 3 21.76 -0.65 44.05
N PRO A 4 22.85 -1.42 43.92
CA PRO A 4 23.01 -2.32 42.78
C PRO A 4 21.89 -3.38 42.88
N GLU A 5 21.10 -3.55 41.83
CA GLU A 5 20.20 -4.70 41.72
C GLU A 5 21.06 -5.97 41.82
N GLU A 6 20.87 -6.75 42.88
CA GLU A 6 21.48 -8.07 43.03
C GLU A 6 21.07 -8.92 41.83
N GLN A 7 22.05 -9.32 41.01
CA GLN A 7 21.81 -10.23 39.92
C GLN A 7 21.24 -11.54 40.49
N PRO A 8 20.12 -12.05 39.95
CA PRO A 8 19.51 -13.28 40.45
C PRO A 8 20.52 -14.42 40.37
N SER A 9 20.55 -15.28 41.39
CA SER A 9 21.45 -16.42 41.40
C SER A 9 21.11 -17.37 40.25
N LEU A 10 22.10 -18.14 39.78
CA LEU A 10 21.90 -19.19 38.76
C LEU A 10 20.80 -20.18 39.16
N GLU A 11 20.63 -20.41 40.46
CA GLU A 11 19.60 -21.27 41.05
C GLU A 11 18.21 -20.62 40.98
N ASP A 12 18.10 -19.32 41.25
CA ASP A 12 16.86 -18.56 41.10
C ASP A 12 16.38 -18.52 39.64
N MET A 13 17.30 -18.31 38.71
CA MET A 13 17.01 -18.39 37.27
C MET A 13 16.51 -19.79 36.87
N HIS A 14 17.12 -20.85 37.40
CA HIS A 14 16.69 -22.23 37.15
C HIS A 14 15.29 -22.52 37.69
N ASN A 15 14.99 -22.03 38.90
CA ASN A 15 13.69 -22.19 39.54
C ASN A 15 12.60 -21.41 38.81
N VAL A 16 12.89 -20.18 38.35
CA VAL A 16 11.98 -19.38 37.52
C VAL A 16 11.70 -20.08 36.20
N LEU A 17 12.74 -20.58 35.51
CA LEU A 17 12.60 -21.31 34.24
C LEU A 17 11.74 -22.56 34.42
N ARG A 18 11.99 -23.34 35.47
CA ARG A 18 11.21 -24.54 35.81
C ARG A 18 9.76 -24.19 36.13
N GLY A 19 9.52 -23.10 36.87
CA GLY A 19 8.18 -22.59 37.16
C GLY A 19 7.42 -22.11 35.91
N MET A 20 8.12 -21.52 34.94
CA MET A 20 7.53 -21.18 33.63
C MET A 20 7.20 -22.43 32.82
N GLN A 21 8.12 -23.39 32.72
CA GLN A 21 7.93 -24.67 32.04
C GLN A 21 6.73 -25.45 32.58
N VAL A 22 6.56 -25.52 33.90
CA VAL A 22 5.40 -26.17 34.54
C VAL A 22 4.09 -25.46 34.18
N ARG A 23 4.08 -24.12 34.18
CA ARG A 23 2.90 -23.34 33.78
C ARG A 23 2.56 -23.52 32.30
N MET A 24 3.56 -23.50 31.42
CA MET A 24 3.39 -23.76 29.99
C MET A 24 2.82 -25.16 29.74
N ARG A 25 3.39 -26.19 30.38
CA ARG A 25 2.88 -27.55 30.31
C ARG A 25 1.43 -27.66 30.79
N ASN A 26 1.12 -27.08 31.95
CA ASN A 26 -0.24 -27.14 32.50
C ASN A 26 -1.26 -26.39 31.64
N CYS A 27 -0.85 -25.29 31.01
CA CYS A 27 -1.69 -24.56 30.06
C CYS A 27 -1.92 -25.37 28.78
N ALA A 28 -0.87 -26.00 28.24
CA ALA A 28 -0.93 -26.88 27.08
C ALA A 28 -1.86 -28.08 27.33
N LEU A 29 -1.68 -28.82 28.44
CA LEU A 29 -2.52 -29.97 28.78
C LEU A 29 -4.00 -29.61 28.95
N ARG A 30 -4.32 -28.38 29.37
CA ARG A 30 -5.71 -27.91 29.49
C ARG A 30 -6.37 -27.53 28.17
N ASN A 31 -5.58 -27.37 27.11
CA ASN A 31 -6.03 -26.92 25.79
C ASN A 31 -5.50 -27.81 24.68
N CYS A 32 -5.22 -29.11 24.94
CA CYS A 32 -4.53 -29.99 24.00
C CYS A 32 -5.20 -30.05 22.62
N ASP A 33 -6.53 -30.00 22.59
CA ASP A 33 -7.35 -30.02 21.37
C ASP A 33 -7.28 -28.70 20.56
N HIS A 34 -6.61 -27.68 21.09
CA HIS A 34 -6.44 -26.35 20.49
C HIS A 34 -4.97 -25.95 20.32
N ILE A 35 -4.02 -26.86 20.58
CA ILE A 35 -2.59 -26.59 20.34
C ILE A 35 -2.29 -26.77 18.86
N ASP A 36 -1.75 -25.73 18.21
CA ASP A 36 -1.27 -25.85 16.85
C ASP A 36 0.00 -26.73 16.77
N PHE A 37 0.22 -27.34 15.60
CA PHE A 37 1.33 -28.27 15.38
C PHE A 37 2.72 -27.69 15.69
N ARG A 38 2.95 -26.40 15.44
CA ARG A 38 4.22 -25.74 15.72
C ARG A 38 4.44 -25.63 17.22
N THR A 39 3.41 -25.25 17.97
CA THR A 39 3.45 -25.21 19.44
C THR A 39 3.65 -26.60 20.03
N LEU A 40 3.01 -27.63 19.47
CA LEU A 40 3.19 -29.01 19.90
C LEU A 40 4.65 -29.46 19.77
N VAL A 41 5.27 -29.28 18.59
CA VAL A 41 6.66 -29.67 18.35
C VAL A 41 7.63 -28.89 19.25
N ALA A 42 7.36 -27.60 19.50
CA ALA A 42 8.15 -26.80 20.44
C ALA A 42 8.06 -27.35 21.88
N LEU A 43 6.88 -27.79 22.33
CA LEU A 43 6.72 -28.40 23.65
C LEU A 43 7.38 -29.77 23.75
N GLN A 44 7.38 -30.56 22.68
CA GLN A 44 8.07 -31.85 22.61
C GLN A 44 9.59 -31.68 22.64
N ASP A 45 10.14 -30.68 21.94
CA ASP A 45 11.57 -30.34 21.98
C ASP A 45 12.02 -29.94 23.40
N LEU A 46 11.20 -29.15 24.08
CA LEU A 46 11.43 -28.77 25.48
C LEU A 46 11.13 -29.89 26.49
N ASN A 47 10.79 -31.11 26.06
CA ASN A 47 10.39 -32.24 26.89
C ASN A 47 9.18 -31.94 27.82
N LEU A 48 8.36 -30.95 27.47
CA LEU A 48 7.18 -30.53 28.23
C LEU A 48 5.92 -31.31 27.86
N PHE A 49 5.93 -32.01 26.73
CA PHE A 49 4.81 -32.79 26.21
C PHE A 49 5.30 -34.15 25.70
N LYS A 50 4.68 -35.25 26.19
CA LYS A 50 5.11 -36.63 25.91
C LYS A 50 3.98 -37.54 25.42
N GLU A 51 2.76 -37.01 25.27
CA GLU A 51 1.63 -37.82 24.82
C GLU A 51 1.80 -38.21 23.34
N HIS A 52 1.34 -39.41 23.00
CA HIS A 52 1.40 -39.93 21.65
C HIS A 52 0.25 -39.32 20.83
N ILE A 53 0.60 -38.40 19.94
CA ILE A 53 -0.33 -37.79 18.99
C ILE A 53 -0.08 -38.42 17.63
N GLU A 54 -1.14 -38.62 16.85
CA GLU A 54 -1.02 -39.08 15.46
C GLU A 54 -0.04 -38.17 14.69
N PRO A 55 0.98 -38.74 14.02
CA PRO A 55 1.99 -37.94 13.34
C PRO A 55 1.38 -37.04 12.27
N ILE A 56 1.85 -35.79 12.20
CA ILE A 56 1.44 -34.84 11.16
C ILE A 56 1.69 -35.45 9.79
N GLY A 57 0.65 -35.55 8.98
CA GLY A 57 0.71 -36.09 7.63
C GLY A 57 0.78 -37.62 7.56
N ALA A 58 0.40 -38.36 8.61
CA ALA A 58 0.27 -39.82 8.56
C ALA A 58 -0.70 -40.31 7.46
N ASN A 59 -1.69 -39.47 7.11
CA ASN A 59 -2.67 -39.71 6.05
C ASN A 59 -2.25 -39.15 4.67
N VAL A 60 -1.04 -38.60 4.55
CA VAL A 60 -0.54 -38.01 3.30
C VAL A 60 0.02 -39.09 2.41
N ASP A 61 -0.39 -39.06 1.14
CA ASP A 61 0.12 -39.97 0.14
C ASP A 61 1.51 -39.52 -0.34
N LEU A 62 2.53 -40.26 0.09
CA LEU A 62 3.93 -39.93 -0.15
C LEU A 62 4.30 -40.00 -1.64
N GLU A 63 3.66 -40.86 -2.43
CA GLU A 63 3.89 -40.93 -3.88
C GLU A 63 3.39 -39.66 -4.55
N VAL A 64 2.20 -39.20 -4.16
CA VAL A 64 1.64 -37.95 -4.65
C VAL A 64 2.53 -36.77 -4.26
N LEU A 65 3.04 -36.71 -3.02
CA LEU A 65 3.91 -35.62 -2.57
C LEU A 65 5.23 -35.57 -3.35
N ARG A 66 5.81 -36.73 -3.69
CA ARG A 66 7.09 -36.85 -4.40
C ARG A 66 7.00 -36.58 -5.90
N ASP A 67 5.92 -37.00 -6.56
CA ASP A 67 5.74 -36.84 -8.01
C ASP A 67 4.87 -35.62 -8.38
N PRO A 68 5.43 -34.56 -9.00
CA PRO A 68 4.71 -33.36 -9.41
C PRO A 68 3.64 -33.59 -10.46
N ASN A 69 3.84 -34.62 -11.29
CA ASN A 69 3.00 -34.95 -12.42
C ASN A 69 2.06 -36.10 -12.08
N HIS A 70 1.97 -36.47 -10.80
CA HIS A 70 1.14 -37.58 -10.35
C HIS A 70 -0.32 -37.35 -10.78
N PRO A 71 -1.00 -38.32 -11.43
CA PRO A 71 -2.32 -38.12 -12.05
C PRO A 71 -3.44 -37.74 -11.08
N ARG A 72 -3.29 -38.09 -9.79
CA ARG A 72 -4.24 -37.68 -8.72
C ARG A 72 -4.10 -36.22 -8.27
N ARG A 73 -3.03 -35.50 -8.65
CA ARG A 73 -2.86 -34.09 -8.28
C ARG A 73 -3.87 -33.23 -9.02
N ILE A 74 -4.45 -32.28 -8.30
CA ILE A 74 -5.25 -31.21 -8.89
C ILE A 74 -4.29 -30.10 -9.32
N GLY A 75 -4.37 -29.70 -10.59
CA GLY A 75 -3.49 -28.69 -11.17
C GLY A 75 -3.67 -27.33 -10.51
N LEU A 76 -2.67 -26.90 -9.75
CA LEU A 76 -2.60 -25.58 -9.14
C LEU A 76 -1.31 -24.88 -9.59
N PRO A 77 -1.25 -23.53 -9.53
CA PRO A 77 0.03 -22.84 -9.66
C PRO A 77 1.05 -23.35 -8.63
N PRO A 78 2.36 -23.22 -8.93
CA PRO A 78 3.40 -23.46 -7.94
C PRO A 78 3.21 -22.65 -6.67
N GLY A 79 3.53 -23.26 -5.53
CA GLY A 79 3.37 -22.70 -4.21
C GLY A 79 3.27 -23.76 -3.11
N PRO A 80 3.08 -23.35 -1.85
CA PRO A 80 3.17 -24.23 -0.69
C PRO A 80 1.87 -25.01 -0.37
N LEU A 81 0.83 -24.91 -1.20
CA LEU A 81 -0.40 -25.71 -1.14
C LEU A 81 -0.34 -26.88 -2.14
N LEU A 82 -0.63 -28.10 -1.66
CA LEU A 82 -0.82 -29.28 -2.48
C LEU A 82 -2.26 -29.76 -2.36
N THR A 83 -2.88 -30.10 -3.50
CA THR A 83 -4.23 -30.67 -3.54
C THR A 83 -4.25 -31.92 -4.41
N TYR A 84 -4.89 -33.00 -3.94
CA TYR A 84 -5.04 -34.24 -4.71
C TYR A 84 -6.28 -35.05 -4.28
N LEU A 85 -6.64 -36.05 -5.08
CA LEU A 85 -7.73 -36.99 -4.77
C LEU A 85 -7.19 -38.26 -4.09
N THR A 86 -7.83 -38.72 -3.00
CA THR A 86 -7.46 -39.98 -2.34
C THR A 86 -7.71 -41.20 -3.24
N GLN A 87 -7.10 -42.34 -2.88
CA GLN A 87 -7.28 -43.63 -3.56
C GLN A 87 -8.50 -44.42 -3.07
N ASP A 88 -9.35 -43.82 -2.22
CA ASP A 88 -10.50 -44.49 -1.64
C ASP A 88 -11.59 -44.80 -2.68
N LYS A 89 -12.50 -45.72 -2.35
CA LYS A 89 -13.65 -46.07 -3.21
C LYS A 89 -14.48 -44.85 -3.60
N GLU A 90 -14.56 -43.87 -2.71
CA GLU A 90 -15.09 -42.54 -2.94
C GLU A 90 -13.93 -41.55 -2.77
N PRO A 91 -13.28 -41.09 -3.86
CA PRO A 91 -12.12 -40.22 -3.76
C PRO A 91 -12.48 -38.90 -3.06
N ILE A 92 -11.78 -38.62 -1.97
CA ILE A 92 -11.94 -37.36 -1.24
C ILE A 92 -10.81 -36.41 -1.67
N ARG A 93 -11.13 -35.13 -1.73
CA ARG A 93 -10.15 -34.09 -2.01
C ARG A 93 -9.34 -33.78 -0.76
N MET A 94 -8.04 -34.08 -0.80
CA MET A 94 -7.06 -33.72 0.21
C MET A 94 -6.44 -32.37 -0.11
N VAL A 95 -6.32 -31.51 0.91
CA VAL A 95 -5.67 -30.20 0.84
C VAL A 95 -4.57 -30.14 1.91
N ILE A 96 -3.35 -29.82 1.50
CA ILE A 96 -2.16 -29.88 2.34
C ILE A 96 -1.39 -28.57 2.25
N GLU A 97 -1.17 -27.95 3.41
CA GLU A 97 -0.15 -26.92 3.58
C GLU A 97 1.23 -27.59 3.73
N VAL A 98 2.02 -27.65 2.66
CA VAL A 98 3.24 -28.48 2.60
C VAL A 98 4.28 -28.06 3.64
N HIS A 99 4.39 -26.76 3.94
CA HIS A 99 5.32 -26.27 4.97
C HIS A 99 4.94 -26.72 6.40
N VAL A 100 3.69 -27.11 6.66
CA VAL A 100 3.28 -27.70 7.95
C VAL A 100 3.83 -29.12 8.09
N LEU A 101 3.98 -29.86 6.97
CA LEU A 101 4.54 -31.21 6.98
C LEU A 101 6.03 -31.26 7.37
N LEU A 102 6.73 -30.12 7.38
CA LEU A 102 8.08 -30.01 7.92
C LEU A 102 8.15 -30.40 9.42
N LEU A 103 7.04 -30.24 10.14
CA LEU A 103 6.89 -30.58 11.55
C LEU A 103 6.58 -32.07 11.78
N SER A 104 6.48 -32.88 10.73
CA SER A 104 6.15 -34.30 10.85
C SER A 104 7.24 -35.09 11.59
N GLU A 105 6.82 -35.91 12.55
CA GLU A 105 7.66 -36.93 13.18
C GLU A 105 8.06 -38.04 12.18
N LEU A 106 7.31 -38.22 11.08
CA LEU A 106 7.62 -39.19 10.04
C LEU A 106 8.73 -38.64 9.12
N PRO A 107 9.95 -39.26 9.12
CA PRO A 107 11.07 -38.71 8.38
C PRO A 107 10.83 -38.63 6.87
N ASP A 108 10.17 -39.63 6.29
CA ASP A 108 9.89 -39.66 4.85
C ASP A 108 8.95 -38.53 4.41
N ILE A 109 7.93 -38.21 5.21
CA ILE A 109 7.00 -37.10 4.96
C ILE A 109 7.75 -35.76 5.06
N ARG A 110 8.49 -35.56 6.15
CA ARG A 110 9.26 -34.33 6.40
C ARG A 110 10.28 -34.06 5.29
N LYS A 111 11.06 -35.06 4.90
CA LYS A 111 12.06 -34.96 3.83
C LYS A 111 11.43 -34.69 2.47
N ALA A 112 10.31 -35.36 2.17
CA ALA A 112 9.57 -35.13 0.92
C ALA A 112 8.97 -33.72 0.85
N ALA A 113 8.43 -33.20 1.96
CA ALA A 113 7.91 -31.84 2.06
C ALA A 113 9.00 -30.79 1.85
N PHE A 114 10.17 -30.96 2.49
CA PHE A 114 11.33 -30.10 2.25
C PHE A 114 11.74 -30.13 0.77
N THR A 115 11.88 -31.33 0.19
CA THR A 115 12.32 -31.50 -1.20
C THR A 115 11.35 -30.85 -2.18
N TYR A 116 10.05 -30.94 -1.91
CA TYR A 116 9.00 -30.30 -2.69
C TYR A 116 9.16 -28.77 -2.69
N LEU A 117 9.33 -28.16 -1.51
CA LEU A 117 9.46 -26.70 -1.36
C LEU A 117 10.77 -26.20 -1.95
N ASP A 118 11.89 -26.85 -1.62
CA ASP A 118 13.23 -26.51 -2.08
C ASP A 118 13.33 -26.53 -3.61
N ARG A 119 12.72 -27.54 -4.26
CA ARG A 119 12.71 -27.62 -5.72
C ARG A 119 11.97 -26.43 -6.34
N GLN A 120 10.77 -26.13 -5.85
CA GLN A 120 9.94 -25.03 -6.39
C GLN A 120 10.56 -23.64 -6.16
N ILE A 121 11.33 -23.50 -5.09
CA ILE A 121 12.06 -22.28 -4.81
C ILE A 121 13.27 -22.17 -5.75
N SER A 122 14.02 -23.28 -5.91
CA SER A 122 15.22 -23.34 -6.75
C SER A 122 14.94 -23.10 -8.24
N ASP A 123 13.81 -23.60 -8.74
CA ASP A 123 13.36 -23.39 -10.12
C ASP A 123 12.61 -22.04 -10.32
N LYS A 124 12.57 -21.19 -9.28
CA LYS A 124 11.94 -19.85 -9.26
C LYS A 124 10.43 -19.86 -9.55
N SER A 125 9.79 -21.02 -9.44
CA SER A 125 8.35 -21.14 -9.64
C SER A 125 7.56 -20.68 -8.40
N PHE A 126 8.17 -20.79 -7.22
CA PHE A 126 7.62 -20.36 -5.93
C PHE A 126 8.55 -19.34 -5.27
N ALA A 127 8.13 -18.07 -5.20
CA ALA A 127 8.92 -17.01 -4.61
C ALA A 127 8.77 -16.95 -3.09
N VAL A 128 9.90 -16.81 -2.40
CA VAL A 128 10.01 -16.53 -0.97
C VAL A 128 10.95 -15.35 -0.75
N THR A 129 10.87 -14.71 0.40
CA THR A 129 11.76 -13.60 0.76
C THR A 129 13.20 -14.06 0.97
N PRO A 130 14.21 -13.17 0.81
CA PRO A 130 15.60 -13.50 1.08
C PRO A 130 15.85 -14.04 2.49
N LYS A 131 15.10 -13.56 3.49
CA LYS A 131 15.17 -14.07 4.85
C LYS A 131 14.77 -15.55 4.95
N THR A 132 13.69 -15.94 4.28
CA THR A 132 13.24 -17.34 4.26
C THR A 132 14.19 -18.23 3.49
N LEU A 133 14.81 -17.74 2.41
CA LEU A 133 15.88 -18.44 1.70
C LEU A 133 17.06 -18.73 2.62
N GLU A 134 17.52 -17.73 3.37
CA GLU A 134 18.62 -17.88 4.32
C GLU A 134 18.28 -18.92 5.41
N VAL A 135 17.06 -18.90 5.95
CA VAL A 135 16.62 -19.91 6.92
C VAL A 135 16.56 -21.30 6.28
N LEU A 136 16.06 -21.42 5.05
CA LEU A 136 15.99 -22.68 4.31
C LEU A 136 17.38 -23.29 4.11
N ASP A 137 18.35 -22.48 3.70
CA ASP A 137 19.73 -22.94 3.48
C ASP A 137 20.41 -23.34 4.79
N ASN A 138 20.23 -22.56 5.85
CA ASN A 138 20.82 -22.84 7.17
C ASN A 138 20.19 -24.05 7.88
N THR A 139 18.93 -24.37 7.58
CA THR A 139 18.18 -25.45 8.26
C THR A 139 18.14 -26.76 7.46
N ARG A 140 18.63 -26.78 6.21
CA ARG A 140 18.60 -27.93 5.30
C ARG A 140 19.08 -29.23 5.93
N THR A 141 20.28 -29.24 6.51
CA THR A 141 20.85 -30.44 7.15
C THR A 141 20.09 -30.83 8.42
N GLY A 142 19.62 -29.83 9.16
CA GLY A 142 18.86 -30.02 10.40
C GLY A 142 17.52 -30.71 10.15
N VAL A 143 16.71 -30.20 9.21
CA VAL A 143 15.39 -30.78 8.85
C VAL A 143 15.52 -32.22 8.36
N MET A 144 16.62 -32.54 7.67
CA MET A 144 16.92 -33.88 7.15
C MET A 144 17.40 -34.87 8.22
N SER A 145 17.73 -34.40 9.43
CA SER A 145 18.22 -35.22 10.52
C SER A 145 17.14 -36.17 11.07
N GLU A 146 17.57 -37.34 11.54
CA GLU A 146 16.73 -38.26 12.32
C GLU A 146 16.76 -37.93 13.82
N THR A 147 17.66 -37.04 14.25
CA THR A 147 17.85 -36.71 15.66
C THR A 147 16.80 -35.68 16.11
N PRO A 148 15.91 -35.99 17.07
CA PRO A 148 14.75 -35.16 17.40
C PRO A 148 15.05 -33.69 17.68
N HIS A 149 16.00 -33.41 18.58
CA HIS A 149 16.35 -32.02 18.94
C HIS A 149 17.01 -31.23 17.80
N ILE A 150 17.56 -31.91 16.78
CA ILE A 150 18.18 -31.25 15.63
C ILE A 150 17.09 -30.89 14.61
N TRP A 151 16.25 -31.86 14.24
CA TRP A 151 15.26 -31.61 13.20
C TRP A 151 14.10 -30.76 13.69
N ARG A 152 13.67 -30.89 14.96
CA ARG A 152 12.55 -30.10 15.50
C ARG A 152 12.87 -28.61 15.52
N VAL A 153 14.06 -28.23 16.01
CA VAL A 153 14.51 -26.82 16.02
C VAL A 153 14.58 -26.27 14.59
N ALA A 154 15.16 -27.03 13.66
CA ALA A 154 15.28 -26.64 12.27
C ALA A 154 13.91 -26.52 11.56
N ALA A 155 13.00 -27.46 11.82
CA ALA A 155 11.65 -27.48 11.26
C ALA A 155 10.78 -26.34 11.81
N ILE A 156 10.87 -26.04 13.12
CA ILE A 156 10.18 -24.89 13.73
C ILE A 156 10.67 -23.60 13.08
N ALA A 157 11.99 -23.40 12.97
CA ALA A 157 12.56 -22.20 12.38
C ALA A 157 12.11 -22.01 10.92
N LEU A 158 12.13 -23.08 10.12
CA LEU A 158 11.69 -23.04 8.73
C LEU A 158 10.17 -22.85 8.60
N CYS A 159 9.37 -23.49 9.45
CA CYS A 159 7.92 -23.31 9.48
C CYS A 159 7.53 -21.89 9.88
N ASP A 160 8.18 -21.32 10.90
CA ASP A 160 7.99 -19.93 11.32
C ASP A 160 8.38 -18.97 10.18
N ALA A 161 9.51 -19.22 9.48
CA ALA A 161 9.92 -18.42 8.33
C ALA A 161 8.86 -18.44 7.21
N PHE A 162 8.35 -19.60 6.81
CA PHE A 162 7.26 -19.69 5.82
C PHE A 162 5.96 -19.02 6.29
N ASN A 163 5.63 -19.11 7.57
CA ASN A 163 4.42 -18.52 8.12
C ASN A 163 4.46 -16.98 8.09
N ASP A 164 5.63 -16.40 8.35
CA ASP A 164 5.84 -14.95 8.35
C ASP A 164 6.11 -14.39 6.95
N ASP A 165 6.48 -15.24 5.98
CA ASP A 165 6.87 -14.83 4.64
C ASP A 165 5.68 -14.33 3.80
N VAL A 166 5.73 -13.05 3.43
CA VAL A 166 4.68 -12.39 2.66
C VAL A 166 4.57 -12.92 1.23
N LEU A 167 5.68 -13.34 0.60
CA LEU A 167 5.66 -13.90 -0.75
C LEU A 167 5.08 -15.32 -0.72
N ALA A 168 5.41 -16.11 0.31
CA ALA A 168 4.77 -17.39 0.57
C ALA A 168 3.26 -17.25 0.77
N ALA A 169 2.84 -16.27 1.56
CA ALA A 169 1.43 -15.97 1.77
C ALA A 169 0.72 -15.53 0.48
N LEU A 170 1.37 -14.76 -0.40
CA LEU A 170 0.81 -14.40 -1.72
C LEU A 170 0.56 -15.64 -2.59
N HIS A 171 1.53 -16.57 -2.65
CA HIS A 171 1.35 -17.83 -3.37
C HIS A 171 0.22 -18.69 -2.77
N MET A 172 0.10 -18.74 -1.45
CA MET A 172 -1.02 -19.44 -0.78
C MET A 172 -2.37 -18.86 -1.19
N VAL A 173 -2.52 -17.53 -1.14
CA VAL A 173 -3.76 -16.85 -1.56
C VAL A 173 -4.06 -17.16 -3.02
N GLN A 174 -3.05 -17.11 -3.90
CA GLN A 174 -3.22 -17.45 -5.31
C GLN A 174 -3.68 -18.88 -5.53
N GLN A 175 -3.08 -19.85 -4.85
CA GLN A 175 -3.46 -21.25 -4.97
C GLN A 175 -4.88 -21.50 -4.44
N CYS A 176 -5.26 -20.87 -3.31
CA CYS A 176 -6.61 -21.00 -2.75
C CYS A 176 -7.68 -20.43 -3.69
N LEU A 177 -7.42 -19.27 -4.30
CA LEU A 177 -8.34 -18.61 -5.23
C LEU A 177 -8.48 -19.34 -6.56
N LYS A 178 -7.43 -20.00 -7.05
CA LYS A 178 -7.49 -20.81 -8.29
C LYS A 178 -8.02 -22.22 -8.06
N CYS A 179 -8.27 -22.61 -6.82
CA CYS A 179 -8.79 -23.93 -6.54
C CYS A 179 -10.32 -23.96 -6.64
N GLU A 180 -10.87 -25.05 -7.16
CA GLU A 180 -12.32 -25.25 -7.29
C GLU A 180 -12.78 -26.49 -6.51
N PRO A 181 -13.69 -26.35 -5.51
CA PRO A 181 -14.09 -25.09 -4.87
C PRO A 181 -12.92 -24.39 -4.16
N VAL A 182 -13.08 -23.09 -3.93
CA VAL A 182 -12.13 -22.24 -3.19
C VAL A 182 -11.92 -22.82 -1.78
N VAL A 183 -10.66 -22.84 -1.33
CA VAL A 183 -10.32 -23.32 0.02
C VAL A 183 -10.43 -22.17 1.01
N GLN A 184 -11.65 -21.90 1.49
CA GLN A 184 -11.95 -20.71 2.30
C GLN A 184 -11.17 -20.65 3.62
N ASP A 185 -11.06 -21.76 4.36
CA ASP A 185 -10.40 -21.75 5.68
C ASP A 185 -8.92 -21.34 5.60
N ILE A 186 -8.20 -21.80 4.56
CA ILE A 186 -6.81 -21.41 4.32
C ILE A 186 -6.76 -19.96 3.82
N LEU A 187 -7.71 -19.55 2.98
CA LEU A 187 -7.79 -18.17 2.51
C LEU A 187 -7.94 -17.19 3.69
N ASP A 188 -8.84 -17.48 4.62
CA ASP A 188 -9.10 -16.66 5.82
C ASP A 188 -7.86 -16.57 6.74
N LYS A 189 -7.00 -17.60 6.73
CA LYS A 189 -5.73 -17.62 7.45
C LYS A 189 -4.65 -16.74 6.80
N TYR A 190 -4.54 -16.72 5.47
CA TYR A 190 -3.43 -16.05 4.76
C TYR A 190 -3.75 -14.66 4.21
N VAL A 191 -5.02 -14.34 3.93
CA VAL A 191 -5.42 -13.00 3.48
C VAL A 191 -5.01 -11.90 4.48
N PRO A 192 -5.19 -12.06 5.80
CA PRO A 192 -4.68 -11.09 6.76
C PRO A 192 -3.17 -10.91 6.69
N ARG A 193 -2.39 -11.93 6.33
CA ARG A 193 -0.92 -11.86 6.27
C ARG A 193 -0.41 -11.07 5.07
N VAL A 194 -1.14 -11.10 3.94
CA VAL A 194 -0.79 -10.29 2.76
C VAL A 194 -1.32 -8.86 2.86
N LEU A 195 -2.46 -8.64 3.52
CA LEU A 195 -2.97 -7.29 3.79
C LEU A 195 -2.20 -6.63 4.92
N HIS A 196 -1.80 -7.39 5.93
CA HIS A 196 -1.15 -6.88 7.12
C HIS A 196 0.22 -7.54 7.35
N PRO A 197 1.15 -7.44 6.39
CA PRO A 197 2.45 -8.10 6.50
C PRO A 197 3.21 -7.65 7.73
N VAL A 198 4.06 -8.55 8.23
CA VAL A 198 4.98 -8.29 9.34
C VAL A 198 6.23 -7.59 8.79
N VAL A 199 6.72 -6.58 9.52
CA VAL A 199 7.91 -5.80 9.13
C VAL A 199 9.12 -6.69 8.79
N PRO A 200 9.45 -7.72 9.60
CA PRO A 200 10.63 -8.55 9.30
C PRO A 200 10.57 -9.31 7.97
N SER A 201 9.37 -9.55 7.43
CA SER A 201 9.22 -10.16 6.10
C SER A 201 9.51 -9.14 5.01
N LEU A 202 9.07 -7.90 5.20
CA LEU A 202 9.21 -6.81 4.24
C LEU A 202 10.64 -6.28 4.16
N ASP A 203 11.30 -6.10 5.31
CA ASP A 203 12.65 -5.51 5.40
C ASP A 203 13.72 -6.30 4.64
N SER A 204 13.48 -7.60 4.42
CA SER A 204 14.41 -8.46 3.67
C SER A 204 14.29 -8.31 2.15
N ILE A 205 13.22 -7.69 1.65
CA ILE A 205 12.98 -7.52 0.21
C ILE A 205 13.70 -6.26 -0.27
N ALA A 206 14.70 -6.44 -1.14
CA ALA A 206 15.36 -5.35 -1.83
C ALA A 206 14.74 -5.11 -3.21
N LEU A 207 14.27 -3.89 -3.46
CA LEU A 207 13.87 -3.46 -4.80
C LEU A 207 15.10 -3.12 -5.65
N GLU A 208 15.00 -3.29 -6.97
CA GLU A 208 16.09 -2.90 -7.89
C GLU A 208 16.39 -1.40 -7.85
N VAL A 209 15.35 -0.60 -7.58
CA VAL A 209 15.38 0.83 -7.33
C VAL A 209 14.54 1.08 -6.09
N LYS A 210 15.14 1.57 -5.01
CA LYS A 210 14.49 1.78 -3.73
C LYS A 210 13.80 3.15 -3.70
N ASN A 211 14.53 4.20 -4.03
CA ASN A 211 14.05 5.58 -4.10
C ASN A 211 14.30 6.14 -5.52
N PRO A 212 13.30 6.06 -6.41
CA PRO A 212 13.45 6.59 -7.77
C PRO A 212 13.78 8.09 -7.82
N GLU A 213 13.37 8.91 -6.84
CA GLU A 213 13.63 10.37 -6.81
C GLU A 213 15.12 10.71 -6.59
N LEU A 214 15.88 9.78 -5.97
CA LEU A 214 17.32 9.97 -5.69
C LEU A 214 18.23 9.05 -6.52
N GLU A 215 17.67 8.00 -7.14
CA GLU A 215 18.43 6.94 -7.80
C GLU A 215 18.29 6.96 -9.33
N HIS A 216 18.28 8.15 -9.95
CA HIS A 216 18.23 8.32 -11.42
C HIS A 216 19.30 7.50 -12.18
N PRO A 217 20.58 7.45 -11.76
CA PRO A 217 21.56 6.59 -12.41
C PRO A 217 21.17 5.11 -12.40
N ARG A 218 20.57 4.65 -11.29
CA ARG A 218 20.14 3.26 -11.14
C ARG A 218 18.93 2.95 -12.03
N LEU A 219 17.99 3.88 -12.20
CA LEU A 219 16.90 3.75 -13.16
C LEU A 219 17.44 3.48 -14.57
N LEU A 220 18.43 4.27 -15.00
CA LEU A 220 19.07 4.11 -16.30
C LEU A 220 19.80 2.77 -16.44
N GLU A 221 20.50 2.31 -15.41
CA GLU A 221 21.14 0.99 -15.39
C GLU A 221 20.13 -0.15 -15.54
N VAL A 222 19.02 -0.08 -14.80
CA VAL A 222 17.94 -1.07 -14.86
C VAL A 222 17.32 -1.09 -16.25
N MET A 223 17.02 0.06 -16.84
CA MET A 223 16.49 0.14 -18.20
C MET A 223 17.48 -0.40 -19.25
N ALA A 224 18.76 -0.06 -19.13
CA ALA A 224 19.79 -0.59 -20.01
C ALA A 224 19.87 -2.12 -19.92
N SER A 225 19.71 -2.70 -18.72
CA SER A 225 19.62 -4.15 -18.54
C SER A 225 18.38 -4.75 -19.23
N VAL A 226 17.22 -4.08 -19.11
CA VAL A 226 15.98 -4.51 -19.76
C VAL A 226 16.15 -4.58 -21.28
N ILE A 227 16.72 -3.54 -21.88
CA ILE A 227 16.90 -3.44 -23.33
C ILE A 227 17.91 -4.50 -23.81
N ARG A 228 19.05 -4.63 -23.12
CA ARG A 228 20.13 -5.55 -23.51
C ARG A 228 19.71 -7.01 -23.40
N ASP A 229 18.95 -7.36 -22.38
CA ASP A 229 18.63 -8.75 -22.07
C ASP A 229 17.32 -9.21 -22.74
N ALA A 230 16.63 -8.34 -23.50
CA ALA A 230 15.37 -8.64 -24.15
C ALA A 230 15.54 -9.25 -25.54
N GLU A 231 14.88 -10.37 -25.79
CA GLU A 231 14.95 -11.10 -27.07
C GLU A 231 13.94 -10.59 -28.13
N SER A 232 12.92 -9.85 -27.69
CA SER A 232 11.87 -9.28 -28.53
C SER A 232 11.31 -8.01 -27.90
N LEU A 233 10.54 -7.22 -28.66
CA LEU A 233 9.87 -6.04 -28.11
C LEU A 233 8.90 -6.42 -26.99
N LYS A 234 8.13 -7.50 -27.18
CA LYS A 234 7.25 -8.05 -26.15
C LYS A 234 8.00 -8.43 -24.87
N ASP A 235 9.18 -9.03 -25.00
CA ASP A 235 10.05 -9.34 -23.85
C ASP A 235 10.58 -8.08 -23.17
N ALA A 236 11.02 -7.07 -23.95
CA ALA A 236 11.44 -5.77 -23.42
C ALA A 236 10.33 -5.09 -22.60
N CYS A 237 9.11 -5.03 -23.14
CA CYS A 237 7.94 -4.49 -22.44
C CYS A 237 7.63 -5.28 -21.15
N SER A 238 7.70 -6.61 -21.20
CA SER A 238 7.42 -7.48 -20.04
C SER A 238 8.46 -7.30 -18.94
N ARG A 239 9.75 -7.23 -19.30
CA ARG A 239 10.86 -7.01 -18.38
C ARG A 239 10.82 -5.62 -17.74
N TYR A 240 10.55 -4.58 -18.54
CA TYR A 240 10.32 -3.24 -18.00
C TYR A 240 9.15 -3.25 -17.01
N TYR A 241 8.02 -3.85 -17.41
CA TYR A 241 6.81 -3.84 -16.58
C TYR A 241 7.04 -4.53 -15.23
N ALA A 242 7.75 -5.67 -15.23
CA ALA A 242 8.08 -6.40 -14.01
C ALA A 242 9.00 -5.62 -13.05
N LYS A 243 9.90 -4.79 -13.57
CA LYS A 243 10.92 -4.08 -12.80
C LYS A 243 10.53 -2.66 -12.38
N LEU A 244 9.86 -1.92 -13.26
CA LEU A 244 9.57 -0.49 -13.12
C LEU A 244 8.13 -0.11 -13.47
N GLY A 245 7.37 -0.99 -14.13
CA GLY A 245 6.04 -0.67 -14.67
C GLY A 245 4.92 -0.45 -13.64
N TYR A 246 5.17 -0.69 -12.35
CA TYR A 246 4.24 -0.32 -11.28
C TYR A 246 4.24 1.19 -10.99
N LEU A 247 5.14 1.97 -11.61
CA LEU A 247 5.21 3.43 -11.47
C LEU A 247 4.99 4.16 -12.82
N PRO A 248 4.30 5.31 -12.83
CA PRO A 248 4.21 6.21 -13.97
C PRO A 248 5.49 7.06 -14.07
N LEU A 249 6.60 6.44 -14.48
CA LEU A 249 7.88 7.13 -14.61
C LEU A 249 7.86 8.16 -15.75
N ALA A 250 8.65 9.23 -15.58
CA ALA A 250 8.80 10.30 -16.55
C ALA A 250 9.39 9.78 -17.88
N PRO A 251 9.26 10.53 -18.99
CA PRO A 251 9.70 10.08 -20.31
C PRO A 251 11.10 9.43 -20.36
N PRO A 252 12.16 10.01 -19.75
CA PRO A 252 13.50 9.43 -19.79
C PRO A 252 13.62 8.05 -19.12
N TYR A 253 12.66 7.71 -18.26
CA TYR A 253 12.64 6.48 -17.48
C TYR A 253 11.45 5.57 -17.82
N SER A 254 10.67 5.91 -18.86
CA SER A 254 9.39 5.29 -19.17
C SER A 254 9.49 4.07 -20.10
N MET A 255 8.39 3.33 -20.25
CA MET A 255 8.28 2.27 -21.27
C MET A 255 8.53 2.82 -22.69
N SER A 256 8.09 4.05 -22.96
CA SER A 256 8.32 4.71 -24.25
C SER A 256 9.80 4.77 -24.62
N GLU A 257 10.65 5.13 -23.65
CA GLU A 257 12.10 5.19 -23.87
C GLU A 257 12.70 3.80 -24.10
N VAL A 258 12.23 2.78 -23.38
CA VAL A 258 12.65 1.39 -23.60
C VAL A 258 12.29 0.92 -25.01
N VAL A 259 11.06 1.15 -25.44
CA VAL A 259 10.60 0.81 -26.80
C VAL A 259 11.43 1.55 -27.84
N SER A 260 11.58 2.86 -27.71
CA SER A 260 12.33 3.70 -28.65
C SER A 260 13.79 3.25 -28.81
N ARG A 261 14.49 2.98 -27.69
CA ARG A 261 15.87 2.49 -27.73
C ARG A 261 15.99 1.09 -28.28
N TRP A 262 15.04 0.20 -27.98
CA TRP A 262 15.08 -1.17 -28.46
C TRP A 262 14.88 -1.22 -29.98
N ILE A 263 13.91 -0.48 -30.54
CA ILE A 263 13.67 -0.43 -32.01
C ILE A 263 14.78 0.32 -32.77
N ALA A 264 15.56 1.19 -32.11
CA ALA A 264 16.72 1.81 -32.74
C ALA A 264 17.85 0.79 -33.03
N GLY A 265 17.91 -0.30 -32.26
CA GLY A 265 18.91 -1.37 -32.41
C GLY A 265 18.40 -2.64 -33.11
N HIS A 266 17.08 -2.76 -33.34
CA HIS A 266 16.45 -3.97 -33.85
C HIS A 266 15.41 -3.63 -34.92
N THR A 267 15.32 -4.46 -35.95
CA THR A 267 14.26 -4.34 -36.96
C THR A 267 12.99 -5.04 -36.47
N THR A 268 11.92 -4.26 -36.30
CA THR A 268 10.57 -4.74 -35.99
C THR A 268 9.63 -4.48 -37.15
N ALA A 269 8.80 -5.48 -37.50
CA ALA A 269 7.87 -5.36 -38.61
C ALA A 269 6.67 -4.44 -38.28
N ASP A 270 6.15 -4.51 -37.05
CA ASP A 270 4.99 -3.71 -36.61
C ASP A 270 5.04 -3.44 -35.10
N VAL A 271 5.56 -2.27 -34.73
CA VAL A 271 5.66 -1.84 -33.32
C VAL A 271 4.28 -1.66 -32.70
N TRP A 272 3.30 -1.21 -33.48
CA TRP A 272 1.92 -1.02 -33.03
C TRP A 272 1.31 -2.35 -32.59
N ALA A 273 1.35 -3.36 -33.46
CA ALA A 273 0.80 -4.67 -33.17
C ALA A 273 1.50 -5.36 -31.99
N GLU A 274 2.83 -5.31 -31.91
CA GLU A 274 3.58 -6.00 -30.84
C GLU A 274 3.32 -5.41 -29.45
N VAL A 275 3.22 -4.07 -29.32
CA VAL A 275 2.91 -3.42 -28.04
C VAL A 275 1.49 -3.73 -27.58
N TRP A 276 0.50 -3.68 -28.48
CA TRP A 276 -0.88 -4.03 -28.12
C TRP A 276 -1.06 -5.53 -27.84
N GLN A 277 -0.36 -6.41 -28.56
CA GLN A 277 -0.36 -7.84 -28.25
C GLN A 277 0.28 -8.13 -26.89
N TRP A 278 1.32 -7.38 -26.51
CA TRP A 278 1.89 -7.43 -25.17
C TRP A 278 0.86 -7.00 -24.11
N GLU A 279 0.19 -5.86 -24.31
CA GLU A 279 -0.83 -5.34 -23.38
C GLU A 279 -1.93 -6.36 -23.12
N GLN A 280 -2.47 -6.97 -24.18
CA GLN A 280 -3.52 -7.98 -24.10
C GLN A 280 -3.10 -9.25 -23.35
N GLY A 281 -1.80 -9.58 -23.36
CA GLY A 281 -1.24 -10.73 -22.65
C GLY A 281 -0.84 -10.43 -21.21
N ALA A 282 -0.75 -9.17 -20.82
CA ALA A 282 -0.35 -8.75 -19.49
C ALA A 282 -1.55 -8.70 -18.52
N SER A 283 -1.28 -8.88 -17.22
CA SER A 283 -2.32 -8.88 -16.18
C SER A 283 -2.56 -7.49 -15.62
N GLY A 284 -3.83 -7.17 -15.36
CA GLY A 284 -4.25 -5.89 -14.80
C GLY A 284 -4.40 -4.77 -15.83
N PRO A 285 -4.76 -3.56 -15.38
CA PRO A 285 -5.09 -2.44 -16.26
C PRO A 285 -3.90 -1.52 -16.56
N ILE A 286 -2.81 -1.57 -15.78
CA ILE A 286 -1.63 -0.68 -15.96
C ILE A 286 -0.89 -0.90 -17.29
N PRO A 287 -0.79 -2.12 -17.86
CA PRO A 287 -0.19 -2.31 -19.18
C PRO A 287 -0.78 -1.40 -20.25
N ARG A 288 -2.09 -1.12 -20.17
CA ARG A 288 -2.79 -0.18 -21.06
C ARG A 288 -2.27 1.24 -20.96
N TYR A 289 -2.01 1.73 -19.74
CA TYR A 289 -1.38 3.04 -19.54
C TYR A 289 -0.01 3.10 -20.24
N HIS A 290 0.83 2.07 -20.06
CA HIS A 290 2.16 2.08 -20.67
C HIS A 290 2.10 2.00 -22.20
N ALA A 291 1.23 1.16 -22.75
CA ALA A 291 0.99 1.12 -24.20
C ALA A 291 0.53 2.48 -24.74
N CYS A 292 -0.43 3.15 -24.08
CA CYS A 292 -0.81 4.52 -24.44
C CYS A 292 0.36 5.51 -24.34
N SER A 293 1.20 5.40 -23.31
CA SER A 293 2.34 6.31 -23.11
C SER A 293 3.35 6.24 -24.26
N VAL A 294 3.60 5.04 -24.80
CA VAL A 294 4.48 4.82 -25.96
C VAL A 294 3.97 5.60 -27.17
N PHE A 295 2.70 5.44 -27.53
CA PHE A 295 2.15 6.08 -28.73
C PHE A 295 1.83 7.57 -28.56
N ILE A 296 1.60 8.03 -27.32
CA ILE A 296 1.48 9.47 -27.03
C ILE A 296 2.83 10.17 -27.18
N LEU A 297 3.91 9.56 -26.72
CA LEU A 297 5.26 10.15 -26.81
C LEU A 297 5.91 9.95 -28.18
N HIS A 298 5.52 8.90 -28.90
CA HIS A 298 5.94 8.62 -30.29
C HIS A 298 4.75 8.48 -31.26
N PRO A 299 4.04 9.58 -31.58
CA PRO A 299 2.93 9.54 -32.54
C PRO A 299 3.31 9.01 -33.93
N GLU A 300 4.59 9.08 -34.30
CA GLU A 300 5.13 8.52 -35.55
C GLU A 300 5.05 6.99 -35.64
N LEU A 301 4.85 6.29 -34.51
CA LEU A 301 4.69 4.84 -34.46
C LEU A 301 3.22 4.40 -34.65
N ILE A 302 2.29 5.34 -34.79
CA ILE A 302 0.87 5.05 -35.00
C ILE A 302 0.64 4.85 -36.51
N PRO A 303 0.09 3.71 -36.95
CA PRO A 303 -0.23 3.50 -38.36
C PRO A 303 -1.33 4.45 -38.84
N ASP A 304 -1.30 4.78 -40.13
CA ASP A 304 -2.30 5.66 -40.75
C ASP A 304 -3.73 5.17 -40.48
N GLY A 305 -4.60 6.09 -40.05
CA GLY A 305 -6.00 5.80 -39.74
C GLY A 305 -6.27 5.13 -38.38
N ARG A 306 -5.23 4.77 -37.60
CA ARG A 306 -5.39 4.14 -36.27
C ARG A 306 -5.47 5.14 -35.11
N LEU A 307 -5.27 6.42 -35.37
CA LEU A 307 -5.32 7.47 -34.36
C LEU A 307 -6.65 7.52 -33.57
N PRO A 308 -7.85 7.36 -34.19
CA PRO A 308 -9.10 7.28 -33.44
C PRO A 308 -9.13 6.11 -32.45
N GLU A 309 -8.50 4.97 -32.78
CA GLU A 309 -8.42 3.82 -31.87
C GLU A 309 -7.56 4.15 -30.65
N LEU A 310 -6.41 4.82 -30.84
CA LEU A 310 -5.60 5.29 -29.72
C LEU A 310 -6.41 6.20 -28.79
N TRP A 311 -7.16 7.15 -29.34
CA TRP A 311 -8.01 8.06 -28.56
C TRP A 311 -9.05 7.33 -27.72
N GLN A 312 -9.67 6.27 -28.26
CA GLN A 312 -10.61 5.44 -27.48
C GLN A 312 -9.92 4.78 -26.29
N VAL A 313 -8.71 4.22 -26.49
CA VAL A 313 -7.97 3.57 -25.39
C VAL A 313 -7.49 4.61 -24.36
N VAL A 314 -7.01 5.77 -24.81
CA VAL A 314 -6.63 6.89 -23.94
C VAL A 314 -7.81 7.33 -23.08
N LEU A 315 -8.97 7.58 -23.69
CA LEU A 315 -10.19 7.91 -22.95
C LEU A 315 -10.61 6.80 -21.98
N GLY A 316 -10.41 5.53 -22.35
CA GLY A 316 -10.57 4.40 -21.44
C GLY A 316 -9.72 4.56 -20.18
N VAL A 317 -8.41 4.78 -20.33
CA VAL A 317 -7.50 5.00 -19.18
C VAL A 317 -7.91 6.23 -18.36
N LEU A 318 -8.23 7.35 -19.02
CA LEU A 318 -8.63 8.58 -18.34
C LEU A 318 -9.92 8.42 -17.52
N ASN A 319 -10.94 7.80 -18.12
CA ASN A 319 -12.23 7.63 -17.46
C ASN A 319 -12.20 6.53 -16.39
N GLU A 320 -11.60 5.38 -16.68
CA GLU A 320 -11.57 4.21 -15.79
C GLU A 320 -10.64 4.42 -14.58
N SER A 321 -9.50 5.10 -14.75
CA SER A 321 -8.60 5.44 -13.62
C SER A 321 -8.98 6.76 -12.92
N GLY A 322 -9.77 7.60 -13.61
CA GLY A 322 -10.20 8.92 -13.20
C GLY A 322 -11.48 8.91 -12.38
N ARG A 323 -12.58 8.74 -13.11
CA ARG A 323 -13.94 9.02 -12.66
C ARG A 323 -14.55 7.74 -12.11
N LYS A 324 -15.28 7.87 -11.00
CA LYS A 324 -16.32 6.87 -10.69
C LYS A 324 -17.42 7.09 -11.74
N CYS A 325 -17.33 6.42 -12.89
CA CYS A 325 -18.47 6.32 -13.79
C CYS A 325 -19.62 5.76 -12.95
N ALA A 326 -20.66 6.56 -12.76
CA ALA A 326 -21.77 6.23 -11.85
C ALA A 326 -22.46 4.91 -12.22
N GLU A 327 -22.18 4.38 -13.42
CA GLU A 327 -22.85 3.24 -14.03
C GLU A 327 -21.90 2.10 -14.46
N GLY A 328 -20.56 2.25 -14.34
CA GLY A 328 -19.59 1.32 -14.96
C GLY A 328 -18.64 0.61 -13.98
N MET A 329 -18.43 -0.70 -14.16
CA MET A 329 -17.49 -1.51 -13.35
C MET A 329 -16.02 -1.38 -13.77
N ALA A 330 -15.74 -0.88 -14.98
CA ALA A 330 -14.39 -0.81 -15.56
C ALA A 330 -13.36 -0.03 -14.72
N HIS A 331 -13.81 0.83 -13.80
CA HIS A 331 -12.95 1.58 -12.89
C HIS A 331 -12.41 0.75 -11.70
N GLU A 332 -13.04 -0.38 -11.39
CA GLU A 332 -12.76 -1.16 -10.18
C GLU A 332 -11.32 -1.73 -10.14
N PRO A 333 -10.72 -2.23 -11.23
CA PRO A 333 -9.33 -2.67 -11.25
C PRO A 333 -8.31 -1.57 -10.91
N TYR A 334 -8.55 -0.33 -11.36
CA TYR A 334 -7.71 0.82 -11.01
C TYR A 334 -7.93 1.26 -9.56
N ALA A 335 -9.19 1.31 -9.12
CA ALA A 335 -9.54 1.73 -7.78
C ALA A 335 -9.05 0.74 -6.71
N LEU A 336 -9.06 -0.56 -7.01
CA LEU A 336 -8.45 -1.60 -6.18
C LEU A 336 -6.96 -1.32 -5.93
N ARG A 337 -6.19 -1.05 -6.99
CA ARG A 337 -4.75 -0.76 -6.90
C ARG A 337 -4.47 0.50 -6.10
N ARG A 338 -5.22 1.57 -6.36
CA ARG A 338 -5.08 2.81 -5.61
C ARG A 338 -5.36 2.60 -4.11
N ASP A 339 -6.45 1.91 -3.78
CA ASP A 339 -6.85 1.71 -2.39
C ASP A 339 -5.85 0.76 -1.67
N LEU A 340 -5.28 -0.23 -2.38
CA LEU A 340 -4.16 -1.06 -1.89
C LEU A 340 -2.88 -0.25 -1.66
N ALA A 341 -2.46 0.57 -2.63
CA ALA A 341 -1.25 1.38 -2.51
C ALA A 341 -1.34 2.36 -1.34
N ARG A 342 -2.50 3.00 -1.17
CA ARG A 342 -2.79 3.86 -0.01
C ARG A 342 -2.79 3.09 1.31
N HIS A 343 -3.39 1.90 1.33
CA HIS A 343 -3.36 1.03 2.51
C HIS A 343 -1.92 0.69 2.91
N PHE A 344 -1.10 0.25 1.95
CA PHE A 344 0.28 -0.12 2.22
C PHE A 344 1.14 1.07 2.62
N VAL A 345 1.00 2.24 1.99
CA VAL A 345 1.77 3.43 2.38
C VAL A 345 1.49 3.80 3.84
N TYR A 346 0.22 3.85 4.26
CA TYR A 346 -0.13 4.17 5.66
C TYR A 346 0.34 3.10 6.64
N ARG A 347 0.21 1.83 6.27
CA ARG A 347 0.67 0.73 7.11
C ARG A 347 2.18 0.77 7.31
N LEU A 348 2.94 0.93 6.23
CA LEU A 348 4.40 0.95 6.26
C LEU A 348 4.91 2.18 7.00
N GLU A 349 4.35 3.37 6.74
CA GLU A 349 4.71 4.59 7.48
C GLU A 349 4.49 4.45 8.99
N ALA A 350 3.40 3.81 9.41
CA ALA A 350 3.14 3.56 10.83
C ALA A 350 4.10 2.51 11.44
N GLN A 351 4.64 1.60 10.64
CA GLN A 351 5.57 0.56 11.09
C GLN A 351 7.03 1.01 11.06
N LEU A 352 7.36 1.93 10.15
CA LEU A 352 8.71 2.36 9.81
C LEU A 352 8.84 3.89 9.93
N PRO A 353 8.66 4.49 11.13
CA PRO A 353 8.85 5.92 11.31
C PRO A 353 10.29 6.34 10.97
N ASP A 354 10.47 7.61 10.63
CA ASP A 354 11.73 8.26 10.23
C ASP A 354 12.38 7.74 8.94
N ASN A 355 11.69 6.87 8.19
CA ASN A 355 12.15 6.42 6.87
C ASN A 355 11.83 7.43 5.75
N ASP A 356 12.47 7.19 4.62
CA ASP A 356 12.27 7.90 3.38
C ASP A 356 10.90 7.61 2.76
N GLY A 357 10.11 8.66 2.52
CA GLY A 357 8.75 8.57 2.01
C GLY A 357 8.66 7.99 0.60
N ALA A 358 9.64 8.32 -0.27
CA ALA A 358 9.69 7.81 -1.63
C ALA A 358 9.96 6.30 -1.65
N SER A 359 10.88 5.82 -0.82
CA SER A 359 11.17 4.39 -0.64
C SER A 359 9.94 3.60 -0.19
N ILE A 360 9.22 4.11 0.81
CA ILE A 360 8.00 3.47 1.32
C ILE A 360 6.93 3.42 0.23
N ALA A 361 6.69 4.53 -0.48
CA ALA A 361 5.68 4.61 -1.52
C ALA A 361 6.04 3.73 -2.75
N CYS A 362 7.32 3.66 -3.12
CA CYS A 362 7.82 2.78 -4.17
C CYS A 362 7.51 1.31 -3.84
N PHE A 363 7.85 0.90 -2.62
CA PHE A 363 7.54 -0.45 -2.13
C PHE A 363 6.03 -0.73 -2.08
N ALA A 364 5.23 0.24 -1.63
CA ALA A 364 3.78 0.12 -1.58
C ALA A 364 3.18 -0.17 -2.97
N TRP A 365 3.63 0.51 -4.03
CA TRP A 365 3.20 0.23 -5.41
C TRP A 365 3.70 -1.12 -5.93
N TRP A 366 4.98 -1.45 -5.68
CA TRP A 366 5.55 -2.74 -6.06
C TRP A 366 4.77 -3.92 -5.46
N PHE A 367 4.37 -3.80 -4.20
CA PHE A 367 3.64 -4.84 -3.49
C PHE A 367 2.15 -4.85 -3.88
N THR A 368 1.57 -3.68 -4.13
CA THR A 368 0.21 -3.54 -4.67
C THR A 368 0.04 -4.33 -5.95
N GLU A 369 0.95 -4.22 -6.91
CA GLU A 369 0.83 -4.96 -8.16
C GLU A 369 0.94 -6.47 -7.99
N ARG A 370 1.78 -6.94 -7.06
CA ARG A 370 1.87 -8.36 -6.73
C ARG A 370 0.56 -8.89 -6.17
N LEU A 371 0.01 -8.24 -5.15
CA LEU A 371 -1.26 -8.66 -4.56
C LEU A 371 -2.42 -8.52 -5.56
N ALA A 372 -2.49 -7.42 -6.32
CA ALA A 372 -3.54 -7.23 -7.30
C ALA A 372 -3.50 -8.27 -8.44
N SER A 373 -2.31 -8.75 -8.81
CA SER A 373 -2.13 -9.82 -9.81
C SER A 373 -2.58 -11.21 -9.34
N VAL A 374 -2.75 -11.40 -8.03
CA VAL A 374 -3.24 -12.66 -7.46
C VAL A 374 -4.76 -12.82 -7.67
N PHE A 375 -5.48 -11.69 -7.72
CA PHE A 375 -6.92 -11.71 -7.93
C PHE A 375 -7.28 -11.99 -9.40
N PRO A 376 -8.45 -12.61 -9.68
CA PRO A 376 -8.98 -12.72 -11.02
C PRO A 376 -9.06 -11.36 -11.74
N ASN A 377 -8.57 -11.31 -12.98
CA ASN A 377 -8.47 -10.09 -13.77
C ASN A 377 -9.81 -9.71 -14.44
N ASN A 378 -10.85 -9.50 -13.63
CA ASN A 378 -12.14 -8.97 -14.09
C ASN A 378 -12.70 -7.90 -13.13
N PRO A 379 -13.51 -6.95 -13.62
CA PRO A 379 -14.05 -5.86 -12.81
C PRO A 379 -14.89 -6.30 -11.59
N GLU A 380 -15.67 -7.37 -11.71
CA GLU A 380 -16.53 -7.89 -10.65
C GLU A 380 -15.71 -8.41 -9.47
N SER A 381 -14.66 -9.17 -9.78
CA SER A 381 -13.70 -9.67 -8.80
C SER A 381 -12.95 -8.51 -8.15
N ALA A 382 -12.48 -7.54 -8.96
CA ALA A 382 -11.83 -6.35 -8.42
C ALA A 382 -12.72 -5.60 -7.43
N GLN A 383 -14.00 -5.40 -7.75
CA GLN A 383 -14.96 -4.79 -6.84
C GLN A 383 -15.14 -5.61 -5.56
N PHE A 384 -15.30 -6.94 -5.69
CA PHE A 384 -15.48 -7.83 -4.55
C PHE A 384 -14.31 -7.74 -3.56
N TYR A 385 -13.07 -7.92 -4.02
CA TYR A 385 -11.89 -7.88 -3.14
C TYR A 385 -11.65 -6.48 -2.61
N ARG A 386 -11.86 -5.45 -3.43
CA ARG A 386 -11.75 -4.07 -3.00
C ARG A 386 -12.73 -3.77 -1.85
N LYS A 387 -13.99 -4.15 -2.00
CA LYS A 387 -15.05 -3.86 -1.01
C LYS A 387 -14.88 -4.68 0.27
N ASN A 388 -14.61 -5.97 0.14
CA ASN A 388 -14.68 -6.89 1.27
C ASN A 388 -13.35 -7.05 2.01
N TRP A 389 -12.21 -6.85 1.34
CA TRP A 389 -10.89 -7.06 1.93
C TRP A 389 -10.10 -5.76 2.05
N VAL A 390 -9.95 -5.02 0.95
CA VAL A 390 -9.04 -3.87 0.90
C VAL A 390 -9.60 -2.66 1.64
N LYS A 391 -10.87 -2.30 1.44
CA LYS A 391 -11.46 -1.13 2.12
C LYS A 391 -11.41 -1.23 3.64
N PRO A 392 -11.84 -2.34 4.28
CA PRO A 392 -11.71 -2.50 5.73
C PRO A 392 -10.25 -2.37 6.21
N ALA A 393 -9.30 -2.96 5.47
CA ALA A 393 -7.88 -2.87 5.80
C ALA A 393 -7.34 -1.43 5.64
N ALA A 394 -7.74 -0.72 4.58
CA ALA A 394 -7.34 0.64 4.30
C ALA A 394 -7.87 1.65 5.33
N GLU A 395 -9.15 1.50 5.73
CA GLU A 395 -9.77 2.30 6.79
C GLU A 395 -9.02 2.11 8.12
N GLN A 396 -8.72 0.85 8.46
CA GLN A 396 -7.92 0.54 9.63
C GLN A 396 -6.50 1.15 9.56
N SER A 397 -5.80 1.00 8.44
CA SER A 397 -4.46 1.56 8.26
C SER A 397 -4.44 3.08 8.35
N ALA A 398 -5.45 3.77 7.80
CA ALA A 398 -5.58 5.21 7.93
C ALA A 398 -5.77 5.66 9.39
N HIS A 399 -6.60 4.95 10.17
CA HIS A 399 -6.77 5.23 11.59
C HIS A 399 -5.49 4.98 12.40
N ILE A 400 -4.80 3.87 12.14
CA ILE A 400 -3.51 3.54 12.76
C ILE A 400 -2.48 4.62 12.43
N TRP A 401 -2.37 5.00 11.16
CA TRP A 401 -1.43 6.02 10.69
C TRP A 401 -1.71 7.38 11.33
N LEU A 402 -2.97 7.80 11.41
CA LEU A 402 -3.34 9.07 12.04
C LEU A 402 -3.00 9.09 13.53
N ALA A 403 -3.22 7.98 14.24
CA ALA A 403 -2.85 7.84 15.65
C ALA A 403 -1.33 7.76 15.89
N ALA A 404 -0.64 7.06 15.00
CA ALA A 404 0.82 6.98 14.98
C ALA A 404 1.41 8.39 14.77
N SER A 405 0.85 9.14 13.82
CA SER A 405 1.38 10.41 13.30
C SER A 405 2.88 10.29 13.01
N PRO A 406 3.29 9.31 12.19
CA PRO A 406 4.70 9.00 12.01
C PRO A 406 5.40 10.17 11.30
N HIS A 407 6.60 10.50 11.77
CA HIS A 407 7.48 11.42 11.07
C HIS A 407 8.08 10.68 9.87
N ILE A 408 7.81 11.12 8.65
CA ILE A 408 8.22 10.45 7.40
C ILE A 408 8.71 11.51 6.43
N GLY A 409 9.78 11.20 5.70
CA GLY A 409 10.34 12.09 4.68
C GLY A 409 9.30 12.58 3.67
N ARG A 410 9.45 13.83 3.24
CA ARG A 410 8.69 14.40 2.12
C ARG A 410 9.08 13.72 0.82
N SER A 411 8.12 13.54 -0.08
CA SER A 411 8.32 12.88 -1.37
C SER A 411 7.14 13.16 -2.30
N PHE A 412 7.43 13.31 -3.59
CA PHE A 412 6.40 13.44 -4.61
C PHE A 412 5.62 12.13 -4.79
N LEU A 413 6.31 10.98 -4.83
CA LEU A 413 5.62 9.69 -4.92
C LEU A 413 4.74 9.41 -3.72
N ARG A 414 5.18 9.78 -2.51
CA ARG A 414 4.37 9.69 -1.28
C ARG A 414 3.08 10.51 -1.42
N TYR A 415 3.18 11.75 -1.90
CA TYR A 415 2.02 12.59 -2.23
C TYR A 415 1.08 11.89 -3.22
N VAL A 416 1.59 11.45 -4.37
CA VAL A 416 0.78 10.82 -5.42
C VAL A 416 0.04 9.60 -4.88
N THR A 417 0.73 8.78 -4.09
CA THR A 417 0.18 7.54 -3.52
C THR A 417 -0.92 7.81 -2.50
N ALA A 418 -0.71 8.78 -1.60
CA ALA A 418 -1.66 9.08 -0.54
C ALA A 418 -2.85 9.94 -1.03
N ALA A 419 -2.62 10.91 -1.90
CA ALA A 419 -3.57 11.99 -2.18
C ALA A 419 -4.23 11.92 -3.56
N VAL A 420 -3.50 11.52 -4.61
CA VAL A 420 -4.00 11.61 -5.99
C VAL A 420 -4.98 10.47 -6.28
N SER A 421 -6.19 10.81 -6.72
CA SER A 421 -7.25 9.83 -6.98
C SER A 421 -7.02 9.00 -8.24
N SER A 422 -6.22 9.53 -9.17
CA SER A 422 -6.16 9.10 -10.57
C SER A 422 -4.73 9.24 -11.10
N PRO A 423 -3.74 8.53 -10.51
CA PRO A 423 -2.32 8.74 -10.81
C PRO A 423 -1.98 8.45 -12.27
N TRP A 424 -2.61 7.45 -12.88
CA TRP A 424 -2.35 7.06 -14.27
C TRP A 424 -2.98 8.02 -15.28
N ALA A 425 -4.22 8.50 -15.05
CA ALA A 425 -4.84 9.52 -15.89
C ALA A 425 -4.06 10.83 -15.89
N THR A 426 -3.67 11.30 -14.70
CA THR A 426 -2.91 12.55 -14.53
C THR A 426 -1.54 12.46 -15.18
N ALA A 427 -0.85 11.33 -15.02
CA ALA A 427 0.41 11.05 -15.72
C ALA A 427 0.22 11.09 -17.24
N LEU A 428 -0.79 10.40 -17.77
CA LEU A 428 -1.03 10.31 -19.21
C LEU A 428 -1.31 11.69 -19.82
N LEU A 429 -2.14 12.50 -19.16
CA LEU A 429 -2.43 13.87 -19.57
C LEU A 429 -1.17 14.74 -19.55
N ALA A 430 -0.29 14.57 -18.56
CA ALA A 430 0.96 15.34 -18.47
C ALA A 430 1.93 15.01 -19.62
N LEU A 431 1.92 13.76 -20.11
CA LEU A 431 2.75 13.33 -21.27
C LEU A 431 2.26 13.92 -22.61
N MET A 432 0.95 14.16 -22.76
CA MET A 432 0.36 14.65 -24.01
C MET A 432 0.76 16.09 -24.38
N GLY A 433 1.24 16.90 -23.43
CA GLY A 433 1.44 18.34 -23.64
C GLY A 433 2.41 18.67 -24.78
N ASN A 434 3.43 17.84 -25.02
CA ASN A 434 4.39 18.07 -26.10
C ASN A 434 3.89 17.59 -27.46
N THR A 435 3.03 16.57 -27.50
CA THR A 435 2.59 15.90 -28.72
C THR A 435 1.14 16.19 -29.10
N MET A 436 0.43 17.00 -28.32
CA MET A 436 -1.00 17.29 -28.52
C MET A 436 -1.38 17.65 -29.96
N GLU A 437 -0.64 18.53 -30.67
CA GLU A 437 -0.99 18.86 -32.06
C GLU A 437 -0.85 17.65 -32.99
N ARG A 438 0.17 16.80 -32.77
CA ARG A 438 0.43 15.59 -33.57
C ARG A 438 -0.61 14.49 -33.33
N LEU A 439 -1.32 14.54 -32.21
CA LEU A 439 -2.43 13.63 -31.91
C LEU A 439 -3.76 14.06 -32.56
N ALA A 440 -3.74 15.09 -33.42
CA ALA A 440 -4.87 15.61 -34.19
C ALA A 440 -6.22 15.64 -33.41
N PRO A 441 -6.27 16.29 -32.23
CA PRO A 441 -7.46 16.34 -31.37
C PRO A 441 -8.71 16.90 -32.07
N GLN A 442 -8.53 17.85 -33.01
CA GLN A 442 -9.64 18.45 -33.77
C GLN A 442 -10.24 17.50 -34.82
N GLU A 443 -9.50 16.48 -35.24
CA GLU A 443 -9.99 15.46 -36.19
C GLU A 443 -10.81 14.36 -35.51
N GLN A 444 -10.83 14.35 -34.17
CA GLN A 444 -11.62 13.39 -33.39
C GLN A 444 -13.10 13.76 -33.37
N SER A 445 -13.96 12.79 -33.10
CA SER A 445 -15.40 13.02 -32.97
C SER A 445 -15.72 14.02 -31.84
N VAL A 446 -16.84 14.73 -31.99
CA VAL A 446 -17.31 15.70 -30.97
C VAL A 446 -17.49 15.03 -29.59
N GLU A 447 -17.93 13.77 -29.57
CA GLU A 447 -18.05 12.96 -28.37
C GLU A 447 -16.70 12.70 -27.70
N THR A 448 -15.69 12.25 -28.46
CA THR A 448 -14.32 12.05 -27.97
C THR A 448 -13.75 13.34 -27.39
N GLN A 449 -13.95 14.46 -28.07
CA GLN A 449 -13.48 15.77 -27.59
C GLN A 449 -14.20 16.19 -26.30
N ALA A 450 -15.51 15.98 -26.19
CA ALA A 450 -16.27 16.29 -24.97
C ALA A 450 -15.80 15.44 -23.77
N LEU A 451 -15.65 14.12 -23.96
CA LEU A 451 -15.18 13.20 -22.93
C LEU A 451 -13.75 13.52 -22.48
N PHE A 452 -12.87 13.89 -23.41
CA PHE A 452 -11.52 14.31 -23.07
C PHE A 452 -11.52 15.59 -22.24
N ASN A 453 -12.33 16.59 -22.64
CA ASN A 453 -12.44 17.84 -21.90
C ASN A 453 -12.94 17.63 -20.47
N GLU A 454 -13.96 16.79 -20.27
CA GLU A 454 -14.45 16.43 -18.93
C GLU A 454 -13.36 15.72 -18.09
N SER A 455 -12.66 14.76 -18.69
CA SER A 455 -11.58 14.02 -18.02
C SER A 455 -10.42 14.92 -17.62
N LEU A 456 -10.04 15.85 -18.50
CA LEU A 456 -8.99 16.82 -18.26
C LEU A 456 -9.35 17.75 -17.09
N LEU A 457 -10.56 18.32 -17.10
CA LEU A 457 -11.03 19.19 -16.00
C LEU A 457 -11.02 18.45 -14.66
N TYR A 458 -11.54 17.22 -14.63
CA TYR A 458 -11.55 16.38 -13.44
C TYR A 458 -10.13 16.15 -12.90
N CYS A 459 -9.20 15.77 -13.78
CA CYS A 459 -7.81 15.50 -13.39
C CYS A 459 -7.07 16.76 -12.95
N LEU A 460 -7.30 17.91 -13.59
CA LEU A 460 -6.70 19.19 -13.20
C LEU A 460 -7.13 19.59 -11.78
N ILE A 461 -8.43 19.54 -11.47
CA ILE A 461 -8.95 19.86 -10.14
C ILE A 461 -8.38 18.92 -9.08
N GLY A 462 -8.38 17.61 -9.36
CA GLY A 462 -7.88 16.60 -8.44
C GLY A 462 -6.36 16.61 -8.22
N SER A 463 -5.61 17.37 -9.03
CA SER A 463 -4.14 17.43 -8.97
C SER A 463 -3.60 18.82 -8.61
N LEU A 464 -4.45 19.73 -8.11
CA LEU A 464 -3.98 21.07 -7.71
C LEU A 464 -3.03 20.99 -6.50
N PRO A 465 -1.89 21.73 -6.51
CA PRO A 465 -1.32 22.37 -7.67
C PRO A 465 -0.63 21.34 -8.59
N PHE A 466 -0.76 21.54 -9.89
CA PHE A 466 -0.06 20.78 -10.91
C PHE A 466 1.08 21.60 -11.54
N SER A 467 2.11 20.91 -12.06
CA SER A 467 3.29 21.56 -12.64
C SER A 467 2.94 22.47 -13.83
N ASP A 468 3.37 23.73 -13.76
CA ASP A 468 3.26 24.66 -14.90
C ASP A 468 4.39 24.47 -15.93
N GLU A 469 5.54 24.01 -15.45
CA GLU A 469 6.74 23.68 -16.23
C GLU A 469 7.29 22.34 -15.77
N SER A 470 7.89 21.58 -16.69
CA SER A 470 8.59 20.35 -16.33
C SER A 470 9.91 20.71 -15.63
N PRO A 471 10.27 20.04 -14.52
CA PRO A 471 11.60 20.18 -13.96
C PRO A 471 12.66 19.69 -14.96
N ALA A 472 13.93 20.04 -14.73
CA ALA A 472 15.03 19.66 -15.62
C ALA A 472 15.23 18.14 -15.70
N ASP A 473 14.96 17.42 -14.60
CA ASP A 473 15.12 15.97 -14.49
C ASP A 473 13.92 15.38 -13.70
N PRO A 474 12.74 15.25 -14.34
CA PRO A 474 11.55 14.68 -13.70
C PRO A 474 11.75 13.18 -13.48
N THR A 475 11.38 12.69 -12.29
CA THR A 475 11.34 11.26 -11.98
C THR A 475 10.02 10.64 -12.46
N TYR A 476 8.91 11.35 -12.27
CA TYR A 476 7.55 10.86 -12.55
C TYR A 476 6.87 11.65 -13.66
N ALA A 477 6.00 10.98 -14.42
CA ALA A 477 5.26 11.60 -15.51
C ALA A 477 4.36 12.76 -15.03
N GLN A 478 3.79 12.66 -13.83
CA GLN A 478 2.97 13.72 -13.24
C GLN A 478 3.74 15.01 -12.90
N GLU A 479 5.07 14.95 -12.83
CA GLU A 479 5.90 16.15 -12.64
C GLU A 479 6.04 16.96 -13.93
N CYS A 480 5.73 16.35 -15.09
CA CYS A 480 5.72 17.06 -16.36
C CYS A 480 4.63 18.14 -16.40
N ALA A 481 4.80 19.12 -17.28
CA ALA A 481 3.92 20.29 -17.40
C ALA A 481 2.48 19.96 -17.83
N LEU A 482 1.62 19.53 -16.90
CA LEU A 482 0.20 19.27 -17.15
C LEU A 482 -0.54 20.54 -17.61
N SER A 483 -0.10 21.73 -17.18
CA SER A 483 -0.65 22.99 -17.67
C SER A 483 -0.45 23.19 -19.18
N LYS A 484 0.59 22.58 -19.77
CA LYS A 484 0.84 22.64 -21.22
C LYS A 484 -0.27 21.92 -21.97
N THR A 485 -0.68 20.74 -21.50
CA THR A 485 -1.83 20.01 -22.02
C THR A 485 -3.10 20.85 -21.90
N ALA A 486 -3.34 21.46 -20.73
CA ALA A 486 -4.50 22.31 -20.51
C ALA A 486 -4.55 23.52 -21.46
N ARG A 487 -3.45 24.26 -21.61
CA ARG A 487 -3.35 25.44 -22.49
C ARG A 487 -3.51 25.08 -23.96
N LYS A 488 -2.83 24.02 -24.42
CA LYS A 488 -2.96 23.55 -25.82
C LYS A 488 -4.39 23.08 -26.11
N TRP A 489 -5.01 22.36 -25.18
CA TRP A 489 -6.40 21.95 -25.33
C TRP A 489 -7.35 23.15 -25.35
N ALA A 490 -7.19 24.11 -24.43
CA ALA A 490 -8.02 25.33 -24.35
C ALA A 490 -7.97 26.17 -25.64
N ALA A 491 -6.82 26.23 -26.31
CA ALA A 491 -6.69 26.93 -27.59
C ALA A 491 -7.61 26.34 -28.68
N LEU A 492 -7.94 25.04 -28.58
CA LEU A 492 -8.78 24.32 -29.54
C LEU A 492 -10.28 24.33 -29.17
N GLN A 493 -10.64 24.83 -27.98
CA GLN A 493 -12.00 24.80 -27.47
C GLN A 493 -12.78 26.10 -27.78
N PRO A 494 -14.13 26.03 -27.76
CA PRO A 494 -14.98 27.23 -27.72
C PRO A 494 -14.71 28.10 -26.48
N GLU A 495 -15.13 29.35 -26.55
CA GLU A 495 -14.73 30.39 -25.59
C GLU A 495 -15.12 30.09 -24.13
N ASP A 496 -16.26 29.46 -23.91
CA ASP A 496 -16.75 29.06 -22.57
C ASP A 496 -15.81 28.03 -21.91
N LYS A 497 -15.47 26.97 -22.64
CA LYS A 497 -14.56 25.91 -22.19
C LYS A 497 -13.12 26.40 -22.08
N ARG A 498 -12.68 27.26 -23.01
CA ARG A 498 -11.37 27.91 -22.95
C ARG A 498 -11.23 28.73 -21.67
N THR A 499 -12.22 29.58 -21.38
CA THR A 499 -12.24 30.43 -20.18
C THR A 499 -12.15 29.59 -18.91
N ALA A 500 -12.90 28.48 -18.83
CA ALA A 500 -12.85 27.60 -17.66
C ALA A 500 -11.45 26.99 -17.43
N LEU A 501 -10.78 26.53 -18.48
CA LEU A 501 -9.43 25.97 -18.41
C LEU A 501 -8.39 27.04 -18.05
N GLU A 502 -8.49 28.23 -18.63
CA GLU A 502 -7.60 29.36 -18.32
C GLU A 502 -7.75 29.83 -16.87
N GLN A 503 -8.98 29.86 -16.35
CA GLN A 503 -9.25 30.14 -14.93
C GLN A 503 -8.62 29.10 -14.02
N LEU A 504 -8.72 27.80 -14.34
CA LEU A 504 -8.06 26.75 -13.57
C LEU A 504 -6.53 26.88 -13.58
N VAL A 505 -5.93 27.22 -14.72
CA VAL A 505 -4.48 27.48 -14.80
C VAL A 505 -4.09 28.73 -13.98
N ALA A 506 -4.93 29.77 -13.95
CA ALA A 506 -4.70 30.95 -13.13
C ALA A 506 -4.80 30.64 -11.62
N ILE A 507 -5.79 29.86 -11.21
CA ILE A 507 -5.93 29.36 -9.83
C ILE A 507 -4.69 28.53 -9.46
N ASN A 508 -4.26 27.62 -10.34
CA ASN A 508 -3.07 26.80 -10.13
C ASN A 508 -1.84 27.65 -9.84
N ARG A 509 -1.57 28.69 -10.64
CA ARG A 509 -0.42 29.59 -10.43
C ARG A 509 -0.45 30.26 -9.05
N THR A 510 -1.63 30.64 -8.57
CA THR A 510 -1.78 31.21 -7.23
C THR A 510 -1.45 30.19 -6.15
N LEU A 511 -2.02 28.98 -6.26
CA LEU A 511 -1.86 27.90 -5.27
C LEU A 511 -0.49 27.20 -5.33
N CYS A 512 0.28 27.35 -6.41
CA CYS A 512 1.64 26.82 -6.53
C CYS A 512 2.62 27.48 -5.54
N SER A 513 2.38 28.74 -5.17
CA SER A 513 3.21 29.48 -4.22
C SER A 513 2.73 29.28 -2.78
N VAL A 514 3.65 29.20 -1.82
CA VAL A 514 3.28 29.09 -0.39
C VAL A 514 2.52 30.34 0.08
N GLU A 515 2.93 31.52 -0.38
CA GLU A 515 2.26 32.79 -0.06
C GLU A 515 0.83 32.82 -0.58
N GLY A 516 0.63 32.61 -1.88
CA GLY A 516 -0.69 32.62 -2.50
C GLY A 516 -1.62 31.53 -1.95
N LEU A 517 -1.08 30.36 -1.59
CA LEU A 517 -1.81 29.30 -0.91
C LEU A 517 -2.25 29.72 0.50
N CYS A 518 -1.37 30.36 1.28
CA CYS A 518 -1.73 30.87 2.61
C CYS A 518 -2.78 31.99 2.54
N ASP A 519 -2.72 32.86 1.52
CA ASP A 519 -3.75 33.89 1.29
C ASP A 519 -5.10 33.29 0.90
N ALA A 520 -5.09 32.26 0.05
CA ALA A 520 -6.29 31.51 -0.28
C ALA A 520 -6.89 30.84 0.97
N LEU A 521 -6.05 30.35 1.88
CA LEU A 521 -6.47 29.73 3.13
C LEU A 521 -7.07 30.74 4.13
N ARG A 522 -6.54 31.97 4.20
CA ARG A 522 -7.10 33.05 5.06
C ARG A 522 -8.54 33.43 4.67
N SER A 523 -8.86 33.31 3.39
CA SER A 523 -10.17 33.61 2.79
C SER A 523 -11.02 32.36 2.51
N LEU A 524 -10.70 31.21 3.12
CA LEU A 524 -11.31 29.91 2.76
C LEU A 524 -12.84 29.92 2.86
N THR A 525 -13.41 30.47 3.93
CA THR A 525 -14.88 30.51 4.14
C THR A 525 -15.63 31.41 3.17
N ASP A 526 -14.93 32.32 2.51
CA ASP A 526 -15.52 33.27 1.57
C ASP A 526 -15.68 32.65 0.17
N ARG A 527 -15.19 31.41 0.01
CA ARG A 527 -15.19 30.65 -1.24
C ARG A 527 -16.29 29.60 -1.26
N LEU A 528 -16.70 29.22 -2.47
CA LEU A 528 -17.60 28.08 -2.68
C LEU A 528 -16.93 26.78 -2.25
N LEU A 529 -17.73 25.76 -1.96
CA LEU A 529 -17.23 24.49 -1.42
C LEU A 529 -16.20 23.81 -2.33
N ASP A 530 -16.40 23.83 -3.65
CA ASP A 530 -15.46 23.22 -4.60
C ASP A 530 -14.11 23.95 -4.60
N ASP A 531 -14.11 25.27 -4.46
CA ASP A 531 -12.89 26.08 -4.31
C ASP A 531 -12.21 25.82 -2.97
N GLN A 532 -12.99 25.62 -1.88
CA GLN A 532 -12.43 25.23 -0.59
C GLN A 532 -11.70 23.89 -0.69
N ILE A 533 -12.31 22.90 -1.35
CA ILE A 533 -11.71 21.59 -1.59
C ILE A 533 -10.43 21.77 -2.42
N ALA A 534 -10.44 22.57 -3.49
CA ALA A 534 -9.27 22.83 -4.32
C ALA A 534 -8.10 23.44 -3.52
N VAL A 535 -8.37 24.43 -2.66
CA VAL A 535 -7.35 25.05 -1.78
C VAL A 535 -6.75 24.02 -0.82
N ILE A 536 -7.57 23.16 -0.20
CA ILE A 536 -7.07 22.17 0.75
C ILE A 536 -6.36 21.01 0.06
N LEU A 537 -6.77 20.59 -1.14
CA LEU A 537 -6.02 19.64 -1.96
C LEU A 537 -4.62 20.19 -2.28
N ALA A 538 -4.55 21.48 -2.62
CA ALA A 538 -3.27 22.13 -2.86
C ALA A 538 -2.39 22.21 -1.60
N LEU A 539 -3.01 22.52 -0.46
CA LEU A 539 -2.37 22.49 0.84
C LEU A 539 -1.82 21.09 1.18
N LYS A 540 -2.59 20.05 0.88
CA LYS A 540 -2.18 18.66 1.07
C LYS A 540 -0.98 18.30 0.22
N ALA A 541 -1.01 18.60 -1.07
CA ALA A 541 0.12 18.39 -1.97
C ALA A 541 1.41 19.06 -1.44
N LYS A 542 1.31 20.32 -1.01
CA LYS A 542 2.43 21.07 -0.44
C LYS A 542 2.91 20.51 0.90
N ALA A 543 2.04 20.01 1.77
CA ALA A 543 2.47 19.39 3.02
C ALA A 543 3.37 18.16 2.79
N TYR A 544 3.12 17.39 1.73
CA TYR A 544 3.94 16.23 1.36
C TYR A 544 5.25 16.58 0.64
N THR A 545 5.35 17.77 0.03
CA THR A 545 6.43 18.07 -0.94
C THR A 545 7.26 19.31 -0.60
N ASP A 546 6.73 20.26 0.19
CA ASP A 546 7.34 21.59 0.39
C ASP A 546 7.59 21.88 1.89
N PRO A 547 8.86 21.92 2.34
CA PRO A 547 9.22 22.27 3.71
C PRO A 547 8.81 23.67 4.16
N SER A 548 8.75 24.61 3.23
CA SER A 548 8.56 26.02 3.57
C SER A 548 7.13 26.35 3.99
N LEU A 549 6.17 25.46 3.70
CA LEU A 549 4.75 25.63 4.01
C LEU A 549 4.48 25.88 5.49
N ALA A 550 5.24 25.23 6.38
CA ALA A 550 4.93 25.20 7.81
C ALA A 550 4.90 26.60 8.45
N SER A 551 5.81 27.49 8.06
CA SER A 551 5.86 28.84 8.63
C SER A 551 4.61 29.64 8.30
N GLY A 552 4.22 29.69 7.01
CA GLY A 552 3.01 30.39 6.58
C GLY A 552 1.74 29.78 7.16
N MET A 553 1.64 28.44 7.19
CA MET A 553 0.52 27.73 7.79
C MET A 553 0.38 28.04 9.28
N TRP A 554 1.50 28.15 10.01
CA TRP A 554 1.47 28.48 11.43
C TRP A 554 0.88 29.88 11.69
N GLU A 555 1.19 30.86 10.86
CA GLU A 555 0.63 32.21 10.98
C GLU A 555 -0.88 32.19 10.80
N VAL A 556 -1.38 31.48 9.78
CA VAL A 556 -2.83 31.33 9.55
C VAL A 556 -3.50 30.60 10.72
N LEU A 557 -2.93 29.49 11.18
CA LEU A 557 -3.49 28.71 12.29
C LEU A 557 -3.45 29.45 13.64
N SER A 558 -2.52 30.38 13.82
CA SER A 558 -2.38 31.14 15.07
C SER A 558 -3.45 32.24 15.22
N ASP A 559 -4.12 32.62 14.15
CA ASP A 559 -5.26 33.54 14.18
C ASP A 559 -6.50 32.86 14.81
N ALA A 560 -6.98 33.42 15.94
CA ALA A 560 -8.12 32.91 16.68
C ALA A 560 -9.45 33.05 15.91
N GLU A 561 -9.63 34.15 15.17
CA GLU A 561 -10.83 34.38 14.36
C GLU A 561 -10.85 33.41 13.18
N TRP A 562 -9.69 33.18 12.55
CA TRP A 562 -9.56 32.18 11.50
C TRP A 562 -9.95 30.79 12.01
N ARG A 563 -9.44 30.35 13.17
CA ARG A 563 -9.79 29.03 13.73
C ARG A 563 -11.29 28.88 13.95
N GLN A 564 -11.92 29.92 14.50
CA GLN A 564 -13.35 29.90 14.76
C GLN A 564 -14.17 29.85 13.46
N ARG A 565 -13.84 30.67 12.46
CA ARG A 565 -14.54 30.70 11.17
C ARG A 565 -14.27 29.45 10.33
N VAL A 566 -13.04 28.95 10.30
CA VAL A 566 -12.69 27.82 9.44
C VAL A 566 -12.98 26.50 10.15
N LEU A 567 -12.22 26.15 11.17
CA LEU A 567 -12.35 24.84 11.83
C LEU A 567 -13.72 24.66 12.49
N GLY A 568 -14.34 25.76 12.94
CA GLY A 568 -15.65 25.75 13.57
C GLY A 568 -16.84 25.61 12.61
N SER A 569 -16.71 25.96 11.32
CA SER A 569 -17.88 26.00 10.42
C SER A 569 -17.70 25.50 8.98
N VAL A 570 -16.51 25.10 8.52
CA VAL A 570 -16.39 24.46 7.18
C VAL A 570 -17.07 23.09 7.13
N ASP A 571 -17.42 22.62 5.93
CA ASP A 571 -17.96 21.27 5.68
C ASP A 571 -17.05 20.18 6.28
N ASP A 572 -17.65 19.09 6.77
CA ASP A 572 -16.93 17.99 7.42
C ASP A 572 -15.85 17.37 6.54
N ARG A 573 -16.04 17.35 5.22
CA ARG A 573 -15.02 16.88 4.26
C ARG A 573 -13.81 17.79 4.23
N VAL A 574 -14.03 19.10 4.24
CA VAL A 574 -12.96 20.11 4.26
C VAL A 574 -12.21 20.03 5.60
N LEU A 575 -12.93 19.91 6.71
CA LEU A 575 -12.32 19.75 8.04
C LEU A 575 -11.46 18.48 8.10
N GLY A 576 -11.96 17.34 7.61
CA GLY A 576 -11.22 16.08 7.58
C GLY A 576 -9.90 16.18 6.82
N LEU A 577 -9.90 16.85 5.66
CA LEU A 577 -8.69 17.11 4.89
C LEU A 577 -7.71 18.03 5.63
N ILE A 578 -8.21 19.11 6.26
CA ILE A 578 -7.37 20.02 7.06
C ILE A 578 -6.68 19.27 8.21
N ILE A 579 -7.40 18.38 8.90
CA ILE A 579 -6.85 17.57 10.00
C ILE A 579 -5.69 16.70 9.51
N GLU A 580 -5.85 16.04 8.37
CA GLU A 580 -4.81 15.19 7.78
C GLU A 580 -3.56 16.01 7.43
N VAL A 581 -3.72 17.17 6.77
CA VAL A 581 -2.62 18.08 6.43
C VAL A 581 -1.88 18.52 7.68
N ILE A 582 -2.61 18.96 8.71
CA ILE A 582 -1.98 19.47 9.92
C ILE A 582 -1.26 18.34 10.67
N ALA A 583 -1.77 17.10 10.64
CA ALA A 583 -1.07 15.96 11.24
C ALA A 583 0.33 15.75 10.61
N ILE A 584 0.43 15.88 9.28
CA ILE A 584 1.71 15.81 8.54
C ILE A 584 2.64 16.94 8.98
N ILE A 585 2.15 18.20 8.91
CA ILE A 585 2.97 19.38 9.24
C ILE A 585 3.41 19.36 10.71
N GLN A 586 2.52 18.95 11.62
CA GLN A 586 2.79 18.90 13.05
C GLN A 586 3.94 17.93 13.35
N ALA A 587 3.93 16.73 12.76
CA ALA A 587 4.96 15.71 12.96
C ALA A 587 6.36 16.21 12.56
N ASP A 588 6.45 16.97 11.45
CA ASP A 588 7.70 17.50 10.91
C ASP A 588 8.28 18.67 11.72
N ASN A 589 7.43 19.53 12.28
CA ASN A 589 7.88 20.84 12.80
C ASN A 589 8.05 20.91 14.31
N ARG A 590 7.38 20.03 15.07
CA ARG A 590 7.52 19.90 16.54
C ARG A 590 7.41 21.25 17.27
N GLY A 591 8.01 21.37 18.46
CA GLY A 591 8.12 22.63 19.21
C GLY A 591 6.75 23.26 19.50
N LYS A 592 6.53 24.48 18.99
CA LYS A 592 5.25 25.20 19.13
C LYS A 592 4.05 24.44 18.57
N TRP A 593 4.25 23.63 17.53
CA TRP A 593 3.21 22.76 16.98
C TRP A 593 2.80 21.65 17.95
N PHE A 594 3.73 21.20 18.80
CA PHE A 594 3.42 20.19 19.82
C PHE A 594 2.79 20.81 21.07
N SER A 595 3.25 21.99 21.49
CA SER A 595 2.80 22.61 22.73
C SER A 595 1.53 23.46 22.61
N LEU A 596 1.27 24.12 21.47
CA LEU A 596 0.17 25.09 21.36
C LEU A 596 -1.01 24.58 20.53
N LEU A 597 -0.77 23.85 19.43
CA LEU A 597 -1.83 23.40 18.52
C LEU A 597 -2.93 22.59 19.24
N PRO A 598 -2.64 21.57 20.08
CA PRO A 598 -3.69 20.83 20.77
C PRO A 598 -4.58 21.74 21.64
N HIS A 599 -3.99 22.77 22.24
CA HIS A 599 -4.72 23.73 23.08
C HIS A 599 -5.58 24.71 22.26
N TYR A 600 -5.15 25.10 21.06
CA TYR A 600 -5.96 25.90 20.15
C TYR A 600 -7.23 25.16 19.72
N ILE A 601 -7.12 23.86 19.41
CA ILE A 601 -8.28 23.04 19.05
C ILE A 601 -9.17 22.80 20.28
N ALA A 602 -8.59 22.56 21.45
CA ALA A 602 -9.36 22.38 22.68
C ALA A 602 -10.18 23.63 23.04
N GLU A 603 -9.61 24.82 22.89
CA GLU A 603 -10.35 26.08 23.11
C GLU A 603 -11.54 26.21 22.16
N LEU A 604 -11.37 25.85 20.88
CA LEU A 604 -12.48 25.86 19.92
C LEU A 604 -13.55 24.81 20.29
N CYS A 605 -13.11 23.64 20.75
CA CYS A 605 -13.98 22.55 21.19
C CYS A 605 -14.87 22.94 22.38
N GLU A 606 -14.38 23.81 23.29
CA GLU A 606 -15.16 24.36 24.42
C GLU A 606 -16.21 25.39 23.98
N LYS A 607 -15.92 26.13 22.92
CA LYS A 607 -16.79 27.21 22.39
C LYS A 607 -17.87 26.71 21.42
N THR A 608 -17.72 25.49 20.91
CA THR A 608 -18.64 24.93 19.92
C THR A 608 -19.91 24.37 20.58
N GLU A 609 -21.07 24.88 20.15
CA GLU A 609 -22.37 24.39 20.61
C GLU A 609 -22.91 23.22 19.79
N ASP A 610 -22.45 23.03 18.55
CA ASP A 610 -22.78 21.88 17.71
C ASP A 610 -22.13 20.59 18.24
N ASP A 611 -22.93 19.61 18.62
CA ASP A 611 -22.49 18.33 19.17
C ASP A 611 -21.66 17.49 18.19
N ASN A 612 -22.02 17.48 16.90
CA ASN A 612 -21.28 16.74 15.87
C ASN A 612 -19.92 17.38 15.62
N ARG A 613 -19.88 18.71 15.46
CA ARG A 613 -18.63 19.45 15.33
C ARG A 613 -17.77 19.31 16.58
N ARG A 614 -18.37 19.32 17.77
CA ARG A 614 -17.65 19.09 19.05
C ARG A 614 -16.96 17.75 19.05
N ARG A 615 -17.65 16.68 18.61
CA ARG A 615 -17.08 15.34 18.50
C ARG A 615 -15.87 15.30 17.57
N GLN A 616 -15.97 15.90 16.39
CA GLN A 616 -14.87 15.95 15.42
C GLN A 616 -13.67 16.73 15.96
N LEU A 617 -13.91 17.91 16.54
CA LEU A 617 -12.85 18.71 17.16
C LEU A 617 -12.20 17.98 18.34
N PHE A 618 -12.99 17.27 19.16
CA PHE A 618 -12.46 16.50 20.28
C PHE A 618 -11.54 15.35 19.81
N LEU A 619 -11.94 14.62 18.77
CA LEU A 619 -11.08 13.62 18.14
C LEU A 619 -9.79 14.26 17.62
N TYR A 620 -9.90 15.46 17.05
CA TYR A 620 -8.73 16.18 16.58
C TYR A 620 -7.79 16.64 17.70
N VAL A 621 -8.32 17.04 18.86
CA VAL A 621 -7.52 17.29 20.07
C VAL A 621 -6.78 16.01 20.47
N ILE A 622 -7.44 14.84 20.46
CA ILE A 622 -6.78 13.58 20.79
C ILE A 622 -5.65 13.29 19.79
N HIS A 623 -5.89 13.38 18.49
CA HIS A 623 -4.87 13.07 17.48
C HIS A 623 -3.67 14.03 17.53
N THR A 624 -3.89 15.33 17.70
CA THR A 624 -2.79 16.30 17.85
C THR A 624 -2.04 16.15 19.17
N SER A 625 -2.72 15.69 20.23
CA SER A 625 -2.12 15.35 21.52
C SER A 625 -1.28 14.06 21.43
N LEU A 626 -1.78 13.05 20.72
CA LEU A 626 -1.02 11.84 20.40
C LEU A 626 0.22 12.19 19.57
N ALA A 627 0.08 12.93 18.47
CA ALA A 627 1.21 13.36 17.64
C ALA A 627 2.32 14.05 18.45
N SER A 628 1.94 14.84 19.45
CA SER A 628 2.86 15.58 20.32
C SER A 628 3.31 14.84 21.58
N ASN A 629 2.80 13.63 21.84
CA ASN A 629 2.95 12.91 23.11
C ASN A 629 2.59 13.76 24.35
N THR A 630 1.53 14.57 24.23
CA THR A 630 1.00 15.39 25.34
C THR A 630 -0.41 14.96 25.71
N VAL A 631 -0.86 15.33 26.91
CA VAL A 631 -2.25 15.07 27.37
C VAL A 631 -2.93 16.32 27.94
N SER A 632 -2.21 17.44 28.05
CA SER A 632 -2.68 18.65 28.73
C SER A 632 -3.95 19.23 28.12
N ALA A 633 -4.06 19.26 26.78
CA ALA A 633 -5.25 19.75 26.09
C ALA A 633 -6.47 18.84 26.29
N VAL A 634 -6.26 17.53 26.30
CA VAL A 634 -7.32 16.55 26.57
C VAL A 634 -7.77 16.61 28.03
N LEU A 635 -6.82 16.70 28.97
CA LEU A 635 -7.10 16.88 30.40
C LEU A 635 -7.89 18.17 30.68
N ARG A 636 -7.58 19.27 29.98
CA ARG A 636 -8.35 20.52 30.06
C ARG A 636 -9.84 20.25 29.79
N LEU A 637 -10.15 19.51 28.73
CA LEU A 637 -11.55 19.19 28.37
C LEU A 637 -12.18 18.19 29.35
N LEU A 638 -11.44 17.16 29.77
CA LEU A 638 -11.95 16.11 30.65
C LEU A 638 -12.08 16.53 32.12
N ARG A 639 -11.36 17.57 32.56
CA ARG A 639 -11.42 18.09 33.93
C ARG A 639 -12.03 19.50 34.01
N GLY A 640 -12.34 20.11 32.87
CA GLY A 640 -12.97 21.42 32.79
C GLY A 640 -14.45 21.41 33.19
N GLY A 641 -15.06 22.59 33.26
CA GLY A 641 -16.47 22.76 33.68
C GLY A 641 -17.49 22.07 32.78
N GLN A 642 -17.12 21.71 31.55
CA GLN A 642 -17.98 20.98 30.58
C GLN A 642 -17.60 19.49 30.43
N ASN A 643 -16.88 18.90 31.38
CA ASN A 643 -16.37 17.52 31.30
C ASN A 643 -17.42 16.45 30.94
N ALA A 644 -18.67 16.62 31.38
CA ALA A 644 -19.78 15.72 31.11
C ALA A 644 -20.03 15.54 29.60
N LYS A 645 -19.71 16.54 28.77
CA LYS A 645 -19.80 16.47 27.30
C LYS A 645 -18.69 15.62 26.67
N TYR A 646 -17.52 15.52 27.31
CA TYR A 646 -16.30 14.94 26.70
C TYR A 646 -15.95 13.53 27.20
N ILE A 647 -16.31 13.20 28.45
CA ILE A 647 -16.06 11.87 29.02
C ILE A 647 -16.66 10.74 28.15
N PRO A 648 -17.91 10.83 27.65
CA PRO A 648 -18.47 9.81 26.76
C PRO A 648 -17.68 9.66 25.45
N LEU A 649 -17.22 10.77 24.88
CA LEU A 649 -16.44 10.78 23.64
C LEU A 649 -15.07 10.12 23.83
N ALA A 650 -14.42 10.35 24.97
CA ALA A 650 -13.16 9.70 25.31
C ALA A 650 -13.32 8.18 25.49
N LYS A 651 -14.43 7.73 26.09
CA LYS A 651 -14.76 6.31 26.23
C LYS A 651 -14.99 5.64 24.88
N ASP A 652 -15.84 6.23 24.03
CA ASP A 652 -16.09 5.75 22.65
C ASP A 652 -14.78 5.63 21.86
N TYR A 653 -13.91 6.63 21.96
CA TYR A 653 -12.61 6.55 21.28
C TYR A 653 -11.69 5.47 21.87
N ARG A 654 -11.63 5.31 23.20
CA ARG A 654 -10.85 4.24 23.85
C ARG A 654 -11.33 2.85 23.42
N GLU A 655 -12.63 2.62 23.38
CA GLU A 655 -13.21 1.34 22.94
C GLU A 655 -12.80 0.99 21.51
N ARG A 656 -12.79 1.98 20.60
CA ARG A 656 -12.30 1.80 19.22
C ARG A 656 -10.81 1.45 19.15
N VAL A 657 -10.00 2.11 19.97
CA VAL A 657 -8.55 1.84 20.05
C VAL A 657 -8.30 0.43 20.57
N GLU A 658 -8.97 0.01 21.65
CA GLU A 658 -8.83 -1.34 22.20
C GLU A 658 -9.29 -2.42 21.20
N ALA A 659 -10.37 -2.16 20.44
CA ALA A 659 -10.83 -3.08 19.39
C ALA A 659 -9.81 -3.28 18.26
N MET A 660 -8.90 -2.32 18.03
CA MET A 660 -7.84 -2.41 17.02
C MET A 660 -6.47 -2.76 17.59
N ARG A 661 -6.38 -3.05 18.89
CA ARG A 661 -5.09 -3.13 19.61
C ARG A 661 -4.09 -4.11 19.01
N GLU A 662 -4.57 -5.27 18.59
CA GLU A 662 -3.73 -6.33 18.01
C GLU A 662 -3.12 -5.95 16.66
N LYS A 663 -3.67 -4.92 16.00
CA LYS A 663 -3.24 -4.46 14.67
C LYS A 663 -2.25 -3.30 14.75
N TYR A 664 -2.10 -2.67 15.91
CA TYR A 664 -1.13 -1.59 16.10
C TYR A 664 0.31 -2.12 16.08
N PRO A 665 1.24 -1.36 15.47
CA PRO A 665 2.65 -1.51 15.78
C PRO A 665 2.90 -1.38 17.29
N LYS A 666 3.85 -2.14 17.84
CA LYS A 666 4.08 -2.20 19.29
C LYS A 666 4.41 -0.85 19.92
N TRP A 667 5.08 0.04 19.19
CA TRP A 667 5.37 1.39 19.65
C TRP A 667 4.11 2.27 19.72
N VAL A 668 3.16 2.11 18.79
CA VAL A 668 1.85 2.80 18.80
C VAL A 668 0.99 2.27 19.95
N GLU A 669 1.02 0.95 20.21
CA GLU A 669 0.36 0.36 21.38
C GLU A 669 0.91 0.97 22.69
N GLY A 670 2.24 1.09 22.80
CA GLY A 670 2.89 1.74 23.93
C GLY A 670 2.48 3.21 24.09
N LYS A 671 2.39 3.95 22.99
CA LYS A 671 1.94 5.35 22.93
C LYS A 671 0.52 5.50 23.46
N PHE A 672 -0.42 4.66 23.03
CA PHE A 672 -1.79 4.67 23.55
C PHE A 672 -1.85 4.32 25.03
N ARG A 673 -1.09 3.32 25.47
CA ARG A 673 -1.02 2.94 26.89
C ARG A 673 -0.55 4.10 27.77
N GLY A 674 0.51 4.80 27.33
CA GLY A 674 1.01 5.99 28.02
C GLY A 674 0.01 7.15 28.02
N PHE A 675 -0.64 7.40 26.88
CA PHE A 675 -1.66 8.42 26.72
C PHE A 675 -2.84 8.20 27.67
N TRP A 676 -3.46 7.02 27.64
CA TRP A 676 -4.60 6.70 28.50
C TRP A 676 -4.25 6.62 29.99
N GLY A 677 -3.08 6.04 30.31
CA GLY A 677 -2.59 6.00 31.69
C GLY A 677 -2.44 7.41 32.28
N SER A 678 -1.96 8.37 31.48
CA SER A 678 -1.78 9.77 31.90
C SER A 678 -3.09 10.53 32.09
N LEU A 679 -4.18 10.10 31.44
CA LEU A 679 -5.50 10.71 31.60
C LEU A 679 -6.18 10.30 32.92
N GLY A 680 -5.70 9.26 33.61
CA GLY A 680 -6.34 8.72 34.81
C GLY A 680 -7.69 8.04 34.54
N LEU A 681 -7.95 7.71 33.27
CA LEU A 681 -9.06 6.88 32.82
C LEU A 681 -8.55 5.44 32.73
N VAL A 682 -8.32 4.80 33.88
CA VAL A 682 -8.04 3.35 33.95
C VAL A 682 -9.36 2.62 34.05
#